data_AF-A0A7C1W5E2-F1
#
_entry.id   AF-A0A7C1W5E2-F1
#
_cell.length_a   1.000
_cell.length_b   1.000
_cell.length_c   1.000
_cell.angle_alpha   90.00
_cell.angle_beta   90.00
_cell.angle_gamma   90.00
#
_symmetry.space_group_name_H-M   'P 1'
#
loop_
_entity.id
_entity.type
_entity.pdbx_description
1 polymer ?
#
loop_
_entity_poly.entity_id
_entity_poly.type
_entity_poly.pdbx_seq_one_letter_code
_entity_poly.pdbx_strand_id
1 'polypeptide(L)'
;DQDDQDDQDDQDDQDDQDDQDDQDDQDTTDDTVYGVNVAAGDFDGDDTAEIVAAMASNGGRVEIRAGDGTLINGFEAFDSTQGVLVAVGDVTENGPANIIVASEVNGTEIRLFDADGVQLDSFQVNGNIISLAVGRMLDEFGNSVTLGDENGNPSTTDDSLTITITDEPPPTAGTVDGAHNYDNKTLTDGVIGPESSISNVKVAGDTSNEGVVSNATVLHDATLTGGKLTGYVENQGTITDVEFVGAELKGGSVGDMIVTAQDGLGILINVTILVNATVKYATVSGDIDNQGTLVDVTVEADATVTGGTAQGAVQNQGTLKDVFLAAGTQVEGGTLSDKITGDADDKPVIKDAYIAEGTELFDVIIDEGTELAANVDIGDGVRFVSEDVIPEGADLTAALSKEFTETLPPAVDMGTDVVTDKGAPNLLEQVNDVPYLKENDWQLTQVPETGELKLTVGDISYAVIPVRLQQAKEPHAGLIPNLDGSINFVTAKGRDIEGHPAVQNIPALGKALVELDMDELVLQKNGVVSAQFQDGKKVAARADIAAYLVSDDEPLGLFPTEDGFVRLVFVDDEDQKREQFLYPFCAYPEALYDSQANLPENSTELETNEEPDNEPDGAEPANEPELTNEPDGAELALVYELELAYDGTVAFTIEGEHYLGVFDYMVYPSENDEQPENAQLDFTPIMEEGEIVGFTVTYSTGESQIVWLIG
;
A
#
# COMPACT_ATOMS: atom_id res chain seq x y z
N ASP A 1 42.81 45.60 -29.29
CA ASP A 1 42.23 46.89 -29.71
C ASP A 1 40.78 46.90 -29.25
N GLN A 2 40.54 47.30 -28.01
CA GLN A 2 40.47 48.68 -27.50
C GLN A 2 39.09 49.32 -27.72
N ASP A 3 38.63 49.91 -26.61
CA ASP A 3 37.73 51.04 -26.42
C ASP A 3 36.25 50.68 -26.14
N ASP A 4 35.75 50.82 -24.90
CA ASP A 4 35.57 52.05 -24.08
C ASP A 4 34.44 52.94 -24.68
N GLN A 5 33.51 53.58 -23.97
CA GLN A 5 33.20 53.81 -22.56
C GLN A 5 31.90 54.66 -22.54
N ASP A 6 31.43 54.99 -21.32
CA ASP A 6 30.57 56.12 -20.90
C ASP A 6 29.10 55.75 -20.58
N ASP A 7 28.73 55.55 -19.30
CA ASP A 7 28.52 56.55 -18.19
C ASP A 7 27.08 57.11 -18.22
N GLN A 8 26.33 57.36 -17.14
CA GLN A 8 26.44 57.19 -15.68
C GLN A 8 25.04 57.49 -15.07
N ASP A 9 24.94 57.40 -13.73
CA ASP A 9 23.90 57.86 -12.79
C ASP A 9 22.85 56.84 -12.33
N ASP A 10 22.54 56.64 -11.04
CA ASP A 10 23.23 56.77 -9.75
C ASP A 10 22.24 56.20 -8.70
N GLN A 11 22.75 55.41 -7.73
CA GLN A 11 22.34 55.28 -6.31
C GLN A 11 20.90 54.78 -5.99
N ASP A 12 20.64 53.82 -5.09
CA ASP A 12 21.08 53.68 -3.69
C ASP A 12 21.12 52.20 -3.23
N ASP A 13 22.14 51.90 -2.41
CA ASP A 13 22.25 50.98 -1.25
C ASP A 13 22.00 49.45 -1.47
N GLN A 14 23.01 48.57 -1.66
CA GLN A 14 24.15 48.15 -0.80
C GLN A 14 23.71 47.64 0.60
N ASP A 15 24.09 46.45 1.10
CA ASP A 15 25.29 45.66 0.85
C ASP A 15 25.14 44.14 1.08
N ASP A 16 26.02 43.45 0.36
CA ASP A 16 26.35 42.05 0.35
C ASP A 16 27.10 41.56 1.60
N GLN A 17 27.18 40.23 1.64
CA GLN A 17 28.14 39.37 2.33
C GLN A 17 29.55 39.99 2.46
N ASP A 18 30.21 39.77 3.60
CA ASP A 18 31.41 38.92 3.62
C ASP A 18 31.91 38.67 5.05
N ASP A 19 32.26 37.41 5.25
CA ASP A 19 32.99 36.89 6.40
C ASP A 19 34.46 37.34 6.38
N GLN A 20 34.99 37.47 7.60
CA GLN A 20 36.40 37.38 8.02
C GLN A 20 37.18 38.67 8.32
N ASP A 21 37.76 38.59 9.52
CA ASP A 21 38.90 39.29 10.09
C ASP A 21 38.70 40.73 10.54
N ASP A 22 38.43 40.90 11.83
CA ASP A 22 39.18 41.86 12.65
C ASP A 22 39.27 41.38 14.11
N GLN A 23 40.51 41.06 14.52
CA GLN A 23 40.93 41.04 15.91
C GLN A 23 41.23 42.47 16.37
N ASP A 24 40.98 42.69 17.66
CA ASP A 24 41.55 43.72 18.53
C ASP A 24 41.05 45.16 18.38
N ASP A 25 40.03 45.51 19.19
CA ASP A 25 40.23 46.59 20.16
C ASP A 25 39.51 46.27 21.49
N GLN A 26 40.27 46.33 22.58
CA GLN A 26 39.83 45.99 23.92
C GLN A 26 38.92 47.07 24.49
N ASP A 27 37.68 46.72 24.83
CA ASP A 27 36.94 47.39 25.90
C ASP A 27 36.84 46.46 27.11
N THR A 28 37.42 46.91 28.21
CA THR A 28 37.57 46.17 29.45
C THR A 28 36.35 46.38 30.35
N THR A 29 35.33 45.53 30.20
CA THR A 29 34.42 45.16 31.29
C THR A 29 34.25 43.65 31.25
N ASP A 30 34.77 42.99 32.27
CA ASP A 30 34.58 41.56 32.54
C ASP A 30 33.12 41.30 32.91
N ASP A 31 32.24 41.31 31.91
CA ASP A 31 30.85 40.86 32.05
C ASP A 31 30.83 39.33 31.92
N THR A 32 31.27 38.64 32.97
CA THR A 32 30.98 37.21 33.11
C THR A 32 29.47 37.01 33.22
N VAL A 33 28.85 36.53 32.14
CA VAL A 33 27.43 36.13 32.10
C VAL A 33 27.30 34.76 32.75
N TYR A 34 26.95 34.72 34.04
CA TYR A 34 26.50 33.50 34.71
C TYR A 34 24.98 33.35 34.62
N GLY A 35 24.47 32.12 34.66
CA GLY A 35 23.05 31.88 34.85
C GLY A 35 22.55 32.47 36.18
N VAL A 36 21.26 32.78 36.26
CA VAL A 36 20.63 33.40 37.45
C VAL A 36 19.44 32.58 37.93
N ASN A 37 19.34 32.36 39.24
CA ASN A 37 18.12 31.89 39.89
C ASN A 37 17.38 33.10 40.43
N VAL A 38 16.09 33.24 40.10
CA VAL A 38 15.30 34.42 40.43
C VAL A 38 14.08 34.06 41.28
N ALA A 39 13.79 34.93 42.25
CA ALA A 39 12.56 34.95 43.01
C ALA A 39 12.08 36.40 43.12
N ALA A 40 10.82 36.60 43.50
CA ALA A 40 10.26 37.94 43.68
C ALA A 40 9.48 38.04 44.99
N GLY A 41 9.59 39.18 45.66
CA GLY A 41 8.83 39.50 46.86
C GLY A 41 8.97 40.97 47.25
N ASP A 42 7.96 41.49 47.94
CA ASP A 42 7.91 42.86 48.45
C ASP A 42 8.70 42.97 49.77
N PHE A 43 9.87 43.63 49.75
CA PHE A 43 10.74 43.79 50.91
C PHE A 43 10.64 45.18 51.55
N ASP A 44 10.06 46.16 50.86
CA ASP A 44 9.92 47.53 51.37
C ASP A 44 8.48 47.90 51.81
N GLY A 45 7.53 47.01 51.56
CA GLY A 45 6.14 47.09 51.99
C GLY A 45 5.29 48.03 51.14
N ASP A 46 5.66 48.27 49.88
CA ASP A 46 4.95 49.18 48.97
C ASP A 46 3.90 48.49 48.07
N ASP A 47 3.64 47.20 48.29
CA ASP A 47 2.79 46.30 47.50
C ASP A 47 3.33 45.98 46.08
N THR A 48 4.57 46.37 45.76
CA THR A 48 5.33 45.98 44.56
C THR A 48 6.44 45.02 44.94
N ALA A 49 6.67 43.99 44.12
CA ALA A 49 7.72 43.02 44.41
C ALA A 49 9.09 43.48 43.87
N GLU A 50 10.13 43.33 44.68
CA GLU A 50 11.53 43.35 44.25
C GLU A 50 11.93 42.00 43.64
N ILE A 51 13.04 42.03 42.91
CA ILE A 51 13.69 40.88 42.30
C ILE A 51 14.84 40.43 43.19
N VAL A 52 14.82 39.17 43.62
CA VAL A 52 15.97 38.52 44.28
C VAL A 52 16.66 37.63 43.25
N ALA A 53 17.90 37.96 42.93
CA ALA A 53 18.73 37.28 41.95
C ALA A 53 19.92 36.60 42.63
N ALA A 54 20.05 35.29 42.47
CA ALA A 54 21.16 34.51 43.00
C ALA A 54 22.02 33.94 41.86
N MET A 55 23.34 33.88 42.05
CA MET A 55 24.23 33.28 41.06
C MET A 55 23.91 31.80 40.89
N ALA A 56 23.57 31.34 39.68
CA ALA A 56 23.25 29.93 39.42
C ALA A 56 24.50 29.04 39.26
N SER A 57 25.70 29.62 39.23
CA SER A 57 26.99 28.91 39.22
C SER A 57 28.13 29.84 39.65
N ASN A 58 29.29 29.29 40.03
CA ASN A 58 30.55 30.02 40.25
C ASN A 58 30.51 31.14 41.31
N GLY A 59 29.68 30.98 42.34
CA GLY A 59 29.66 31.83 43.53
C GLY A 59 28.36 31.68 44.32
N GLY A 60 28.26 32.36 45.47
CA GLY A 60 27.08 32.29 46.33
C GLY A 60 26.39 33.62 46.61
N ARG A 61 26.57 34.60 45.73
CA ARG A 61 26.01 35.94 45.89
C ARG A 61 24.53 35.98 45.56
N VAL A 62 23.81 36.71 46.40
CA VAL A 62 22.40 37.05 46.25
C VAL A 62 22.28 38.57 46.19
N GLU A 63 21.50 39.08 45.25
CA GLU A 63 21.19 40.49 45.07
C GLU A 63 19.69 40.72 45.16
N ILE A 64 19.31 41.83 45.79
CA ILE A 64 17.94 42.34 45.81
C ILE A 64 17.94 43.58 44.92
N ARG A 65 17.03 43.62 43.95
CA ARG A 65 16.92 44.67 42.95
C ARG A 65 15.48 45.16 42.87
N ALA A 66 15.31 46.46 42.67
CA ALA A 66 14.01 47.03 42.32
C ALA A 66 13.53 46.45 40.97
N GLY A 67 12.23 46.56 40.68
CA GLY A 67 11.65 46.10 39.41
C GLY A 67 12.25 46.76 38.16
N ASP A 68 12.93 47.91 38.29
CA ASP A 68 13.66 48.58 37.22
C ASP A 68 15.14 48.13 37.09
N GLY A 69 15.56 47.15 37.91
CA GLY A 69 16.91 46.60 37.93
C GLY A 69 17.89 47.33 38.86
N THR A 70 17.49 48.42 39.52
CA THR A 70 18.34 49.15 40.48
C THR A 70 18.72 48.25 41.65
N LEU A 71 20.01 48.14 41.96
CA LEU A 71 20.50 47.35 43.09
C LEU A 71 20.09 48.00 44.41
N ILE A 72 19.33 47.26 45.23
CA ILE A 72 18.92 47.65 46.58
C ILE A 72 19.94 47.12 47.59
N ASN A 73 20.26 45.83 47.51
CA ASN A 73 21.25 45.19 48.40
C ASN A 73 21.91 43.99 47.71
N GLY A 74 23.05 43.52 48.22
CA GLY A 74 23.63 42.26 47.81
C GLY A 74 24.64 41.71 48.82
N PHE A 75 24.62 40.40 49.02
CA PHE A 75 25.38 39.70 50.05
C PHE A 75 25.78 38.29 49.58
N GLU A 76 26.82 37.73 50.20
CA GLU A 76 27.23 36.34 49.97
C GLU A 76 26.43 35.42 50.88
N ALA A 77 25.50 34.65 50.32
CA ALA A 77 24.71 33.67 51.07
C ALA A 77 25.55 32.43 51.42
N PHE A 78 26.45 32.05 50.52
CA PHE A 78 27.35 30.89 50.64
C PHE A 78 28.71 31.18 49.99
N ASP A 79 29.76 30.45 50.37
CA ASP A 79 31.03 30.39 49.64
C ASP A 79 30.95 29.27 48.59
N SER A 80 29.98 29.39 47.68
CA SER A 80 29.60 28.30 46.77
C SER A 80 30.41 28.32 45.48
N THR A 81 30.73 27.14 44.96
CA THR A 81 31.24 26.98 43.58
C THR A 81 30.15 26.52 42.61
N GLN A 82 29.01 26.08 43.12
CA GLN A 82 27.93 25.45 42.35
C GLN A 82 26.74 26.37 42.09
N GLY A 83 26.69 27.53 42.74
CA GLY A 83 25.57 28.46 42.66
C GLY A 83 24.59 28.29 43.81
N VAL A 84 23.61 29.18 43.88
CA VAL A 84 22.62 29.28 44.95
C VAL A 84 21.21 29.25 44.37
N LEU A 85 20.38 28.35 44.88
CA LEU A 85 18.93 28.35 44.69
C LEU A 85 18.32 29.38 45.64
N VAL A 86 17.29 30.08 45.19
CA VAL A 86 16.59 31.09 45.99
C VAL A 86 15.07 30.96 45.86
N ALA A 87 14.37 31.14 46.97
CA ALA A 87 12.94 31.34 47.04
C ALA A 87 12.63 32.49 48.01
N VAL A 88 11.49 33.14 47.84
CA VAL A 88 11.03 34.23 48.71
C VAL A 88 9.62 33.94 49.19
N GLY A 89 9.35 34.20 50.47
CA GLY A 89 7.98 34.16 50.99
C GLY A 89 7.87 34.62 52.43
N ASP A 90 6.65 34.91 52.86
CA ASP A 90 6.34 35.24 54.25
C ASP A 90 6.32 33.95 55.09
N VAL A 91 7.36 33.80 55.92
CA VAL A 91 7.52 32.69 56.86
C VAL A 91 7.24 33.12 58.30
N THR A 92 6.72 34.34 58.53
CA THR A 92 6.45 34.85 59.87
C THR A 92 4.94 35.00 60.14
N GLU A 93 4.49 34.74 61.37
CA GLU A 93 3.07 34.87 61.72
C GLU A 93 2.60 36.34 61.89
N ASN A 94 3.48 37.34 61.69
CA ASN A 94 3.23 38.74 62.11
C ASN A 94 3.10 39.79 60.98
N GLY A 95 3.02 39.39 59.71
CA GLY A 95 2.89 40.31 58.56
C GLY A 95 4.16 40.34 57.68
N PRO A 96 4.19 41.20 56.64
CA PRO A 96 4.80 40.93 55.33
C PRO A 96 6.33 41.05 55.28
N ALA A 97 7.04 40.44 56.23
CA ALA A 97 8.48 40.26 56.09
C ALA A 97 8.71 39.09 55.12
N ASN A 98 8.86 39.40 53.83
CA ASN A 98 9.38 38.43 52.88
C ASN A 98 10.79 38.02 53.32
N ILE A 99 11.01 36.71 53.45
CA ILE A 99 12.31 36.14 53.82
C ILE A 99 12.92 35.48 52.59
N ILE A 100 14.22 35.71 52.41
CA ILE A 100 15.01 35.05 51.37
C ILE A 100 15.43 33.70 51.91
N VAL A 101 15.00 32.63 51.24
CA VAL A 101 15.40 31.25 51.53
C VAL A 101 16.41 30.83 50.46
N ALA A 102 17.62 30.51 50.90
CA ALA A 102 18.73 30.18 50.01
C ALA A 102 19.37 28.84 50.35
N SER A 103 19.84 28.12 49.33
CA SER A 103 20.63 26.89 49.44
C SER A 103 21.68 26.87 48.35
N GLU A 104 22.83 26.26 48.60
CA GLU A 104 23.72 25.86 47.50
C GLU A 104 23.01 24.85 46.57
N VAL A 105 23.27 24.91 45.28
CA VAL A 105 22.78 23.92 44.31
C VAL A 105 23.37 22.55 44.66
N ASN A 106 22.52 21.54 44.90
CA ASN A 106 22.89 20.24 45.46
C ASN A 106 23.50 20.27 46.88
N GLY A 107 23.37 21.39 47.60
CA GLY A 107 23.76 21.49 49.00
C GLY A 107 22.80 20.75 49.94
N THR A 108 23.13 20.75 51.22
CA THR A 108 22.33 20.14 52.30
C THR A 108 21.86 21.16 53.33
N GLU A 109 22.23 22.44 53.20
CA GLU A 109 21.90 23.50 54.16
C GLU A 109 20.96 24.53 53.53
N ILE A 110 19.90 24.86 54.24
CA ILE A 110 19.01 25.98 53.92
C ILE A 110 19.30 27.12 54.90
N ARG A 111 19.49 28.33 54.38
CA ARG A 111 19.71 29.57 55.14
C ARG A 111 18.60 30.56 54.85
N LEU A 112 18.16 31.27 55.89
CA LEU A 112 17.13 32.30 55.82
C LEU A 112 17.79 33.67 56.02
N PHE A 113 17.48 34.64 55.17
CA PHE A 113 18.00 36.01 55.23
C PHE A 113 16.87 37.04 55.22
N ASP A 114 17.07 38.15 55.91
CA ASP A 114 16.25 39.35 55.74
C ASP A 114 16.69 40.21 54.54
N ALA A 115 15.96 41.31 54.30
CA ALA A 115 16.25 42.26 53.22
C ALA A 115 17.62 42.96 53.36
N ASP A 116 18.14 43.07 54.58
CA ASP A 116 19.46 43.64 54.86
C ASP A 116 20.60 42.62 54.61
N GLY A 117 20.26 41.37 54.28
CA GLY A 117 21.22 40.29 54.04
C GLY A 117 21.75 39.67 55.34
N VAL A 118 21.08 39.92 56.46
CA VAL A 118 21.40 39.29 57.75
C VAL A 118 20.80 37.90 57.79
N GLN A 119 21.64 36.89 58.04
CA GLN A 119 21.17 35.53 58.23
C GLN A 119 20.35 35.44 59.52
N LEU A 120 19.09 35.05 59.39
CA LEU A 120 18.12 34.88 60.47
C LEU A 120 18.20 33.47 61.08
N ASP A 121 18.33 32.45 60.23
CA ASP A 121 18.34 31.05 60.65
C ASP A 121 19.02 30.14 59.60
N SER A 122 19.32 28.89 59.98
CA SER A 122 19.81 27.85 59.08
C SER A 122 19.54 26.44 59.61
N PHE A 123 19.22 25.50 58.72
CA PHE A 123 19.06 24.09 59.07
C PHE A 123 19.52 23.14 57.96
N GLN A 124 19.78 21.89 58.33
CA GLN A 124 20.25 20.85 57.42
C GLN A 124 19.09 19.97 56.95
N VAL A 125 19.16 19.47 55.72
CA VAL A 125 18.25 18.46 55.15
C VAL A 125 18.99 17.18 54.80
N ASN A 126 18.27 16.07 54.66
CA ASN A 126 18.83 14.78 54.27
C ASN A 126 18.68 14.59 52.76
N GLY A 127 19.78 14.69 52.02
CA GLY A 127 19.80 14.63 50.54
C GLY A 127 20.17 15.97 49.90
N ASN A 128 20.26 15.97 48.57
CA ASN A 128 20.66 17.14 47.79
C ASN A 128 19.45 18.03 47.50
N ILE A 129 19.58 19.33 47.73
CA ILE A 129 18.56 20.32 47.40
C ILE A 129 18.65 20.65 45.90
N ILE A 130 17.60 20.32 45.15
CA ILE A 130 17.49 20.60 43.69
C ILE A 130 16.47 21.70 43.37
N SER A 131 15.59 22.05 44.31
CA SER A 131 14.60 23.12 44.18
C SER A 131 14.18 23.63 45.56
N LEU A 132 13.74 24.89 45.64
CA LEU A 132 13.19 25.52 46.84
C LEU A 132 11.84 26.15 46.50
N ALA A 133 10.86 25.96 47.39
CA ALA A 133 9.59 26.67 47.35
C ALA A 133 9.19 27.04 48.79
N VAL A 134 8.62 28.23 48.96
CA VAL A 134 8.12 28.72 50.25
C VAL A 134 6.62 28.89 50.14
N GLY A 135 5.89 28.36 51.12
CA GLY A 135 4.44 28.45 51.16
C GLY A 135 3.89 28.17 52.55
N ARG A 136 2.64 28.60 52.78
CA ARG A 136 1.91 28.25 54.01
C ARG A 136 1.18 26.94 53.79
N MET A 137 1.37 25.98 54.69
CA MET A 137 0.51 24.79 54.73
C MET A 137 -0.88 25.18 55.23
N LEU A 138 -1.89 24.77 54.46
CA LEU A 138 -3.29 24.92 54.79
C LEU A 138 -3.89 23.55 55.14
N ASP A 139 -4.79 23.51 56.11
CA ASP A 139 -5.61 22.33 56.36
C ASP A 139 -6.68 22.15 55.24
N GLU A 140 -7.43 21.05 55.30
CA GLU A 140 -8.53 20.74 54.38
C GLU A 140 -9.65 21.82 54.35
N PHE A 141 -9.61 22.80 55.26
CA PHE A 141 -10.54 23.92 55.36
C PHE A 141 -9.91 25.28 55.01
N GLY A 142 -8.65 25.31 54.58
CA GLY A 142 -7.95 26.54 54.20
C GLY A 142 -7.41 27.36 55.37
N ASN A 143 -7.30 26.79 56.57
CA ASN A 143 -6.69 27.47 57.73
C ASN A 143 -5.19 27.18 57.79
N SER A 144 -4.43 28.18 58.26
CA SER A 144 -2.99 28.03 58.54
C SER A 144 -2.76 26.94 59.58
N VAL A 145 -1.97 25.93 59.23
CA VAL A 145 -1.55 24.89 60.17
C VAL A 145 -0.36 25.40 60.98
N THR A 146 -0.54 25.61 62.29
CA THR A 146 0.58 25.85 63.21
C THR A 146 1.11 24.48 63.66
N LEU A 147 2.37 24.17 63.36
CA LEU A 147 3.02 22.95 63.83
C LEU A 147 3.28 23.06 65.34
N GLY A 148 2.46 22.40 66.15
CA GLY A 148 2.73 22.19 67.57
C GLY A 148 3.69 21.02 67.78
N ASP A 149 4.32 20.96 68.96
CA ASP A 149 4.99 19.74 69.41
C ASP A 149 4.00 18.56 69.52
N GLU A 150 4.50 17.36 69.81
CA GLU A 150 3.69 16.13 69.96
C GLU A 150 2.57 16.23 71.03
N ASN A 151 2.48 17.34 71.75
CA ASN A 151 1.45 17.63 72.76
C ASN A 151 0.61 18.89 72.46
N GLY A 152 0.78 19.54 71.31
CA GLY A 152 -0.08 20.63 70.83
C GLY A 152 0.14 21.98 71.52
N ASN A 153 1.32 22.25 72.09
CA ASN A 153 1.68 23.61 72.53
C ASN A 153 2.44 24.38 71.43
N PRO A 154 2.28 25.71 71.34
CA PRO A 154 3.12 26.53 70.48
C PRO A 154 4.57 26.48 71.00
N SER A 155 5.47 25.97 70.17
CA SER A 155 6.89 25.82 70.49
C SER A 155 7.53 27.19 70.70
N THR A 156 7.96 27.48 71.92
CA THR A 156 8.94 28.53 72.19
C THR A 156 10.26 27.84 72.50
N THR A 157 11.27 28.18 71.69
CA THR A 157 12.70 27.90 71.81
C THR A 157 13.18 26.47 71.51
N ASP A 158 13.94 26.38 70.41
CA ASP A 158 15.12 25.53 70.21
C ASP A 158 14.87 24.01 70.20
N ASP A 159 14.53 23.44 69.04
CA ASP A 159 15.03 22.15 68.56
C ASP A 159 14.45 21.82 67.16
N SER A 160 15.29 21.18 66.34
CA SER A 160 15.11 20.85 64.92
C SER A 160 13.73 20.31 64.51
N LEU A 161 13.15 20.89 63.45
CA LEU A 161 12.06 20.30 62.67
C LEU A 161 12.52 18.96 62.07
N THR A 162 12.13 17.84 62.68
CA THR A 162 12.14 16.54 62.00
C THR A 162 10.81 16.33 61.29
N ILE A 163 10.76 16.66 60.00
CA ILE A 163 9.68 16.21 59.10
C ILE A 163 9.87 14.71 58.91
N THR A 164 8.96 13.91 59.47
CA THR A 164 8.93 12.47 59.24
C THR A 164 8.04 12.22 58.02
N ILE A 165 8.63 12.11 56.83
CA ILE A 165 7.93 11.57 55.66
C ILE A 165 7.79 10.08 55.91
N THR A 166 6.57 9.62 56.23
CA THR A 166 6.26 8.19 56.21
C THR A 166 6.15 7.77 54.75
N ASP A 167 7.26 7.26 54.21
CA ASP A 167 7.33 6.59 52.92
C ASP A 167 6.60 5.23 53.05
N GLU A 168 5.26 5.25 53.00
CA GLU A 168 4.50 4.01 52.90
C GLU A 168 4.73 3.45 51.49
N PRO A 169 5.24 2.21 51.37
CA PRO A 169 5.53 1.64 50.06
C PRO A 169 4.25 1.55 49.22
N PRO A 170 4.33 1.78 47.90
CA PRO A 170 3.14 1.81 47.05
C PRO A 170 2.41 0.46 47.11
N PRO A 171 1.07 0.47 47.06
CA PRO A 171 0.26 -0.75 47.03
C PRO A 171 0.68 -1.63 45.84
N THR A 172 0.82 -2.93 46.05
CA THR A 172 1.23 -3.89 45.00
C THR A 172 0.06 -4.68 44.41
N ALA A 173 -1.16 -4.44 44.91
CA ALA A 173 -2.42 -4.99 44.40
C ALA A 173 -3.60 -4.15 44.89
N GLY A 174 -4.76 -4.26 44.21
CA GLY A 174 -5.98 -3.55 44.59
C GLY A 174 -5.97 -2.08 44.18
N THR A 175 -6.66 -1.24 44.95
CA THR A 175 -6.83 0.19 44.62
C THR A 175 -5.54 0.97 44.83
N VAL A 176 -5.19 1.78 43.84
CA VAL A 176 -4.04 2.69 43.86
C VAL A 176 -4.55 4.13 43.77
N ASP A 177 -4.34 4.88 44.86
CA ASP A 177 -4.74 6.29 44.97
C ASP A 177 -3.51 7.19 45.16
N GLY A 178 -3.47 8.32 44.45
CA GLY A 178 -2.42 9.34 44.58
C GLY A 178 -1.19 9.10 43.72
N ALA A 179 -0.12 9.85 44.02
CA ALA A 179 1.12 9.82 43.23
C ALA A 179 2.13 8.82 43.81
N HIS A 180 2.61 7.89 42.98
CA HIS A 180 3.55 6.85 43.41
C HIS A 180 4.66 6.62 42.38
N ASN A 181 5.88 6.39 42.86
CA ASN A 181 6.92 5.76 42.06
C ASN A 181 7.10 4.31 42.53
N TYR A 182 6.91 3.37 41.61
CA TYR A 182 7.00 1.94 41.92
C TYR A 182 8.45 1.43 41.92
N ASP A 183 9.43 2.17 41.40
CA ASP A 183 10.82 1.72 41.28
C ASP A 183 10.94 0.30 40.69
N ASN A 184 10.16 0.05 39.63
CA ASN A 184 10.01 -1.22 38.92
C ASN A 184 9.38 -2.37 39.72
N LYS A 185 8.68 -2.07 40.82
CA LYS A 185 7.82 -3.03 41.54
C LYS A 185 6.57 -3.36 40.72
N THR A 186 6.03 -4.54 40.99
CA THR A 186 4.86 -5.06 40.29
C THR A 186 3.56 -4.67 41.00
N LEU A 187 2.63 -4.11 40.23
CA LEU A 187 1.22 -3.97 40.55
C LEU A 187 0.46 -5.14 39.90
N THR A 188 -0.23 -5.95 40.70
CA THR A 188 -1.01 -7.11 40.24
C THR A 188 -2.49 -6.86 40.44
N ASP A 189 -3.30 -7.05 39.39
CA ASP A 189 -4.76 -6.86 39.41
C ASP A 189 -5.16 -5.50 40.01
N GLY A 190 -4.49 -4.43 39.52
CA GLY A 190 -4.61 -3.08 40.08
C GLY A 190 -5.87 -2.35 39.62
N VAL A 191 -6.37 -1.44 40.46
CA VAL A 191 -7.39 -0.45 40.08
C VAL A 191 -6.82 0.93 40.34
N ILE A 192 -6.32 1.60 39.30
CA ILE A 192 -5.67 2.90 39.39
C ILE A 192 -6.75 3.98 39.24
N GLY A 193 -6.95 4.75 40.31
CA GLY A 193 -7.98 5.78 40.38
C GLY A 193 -7.71 6.97 39.43
N PRO A 194 -8.73 7.80 39.16
CA PRO A 194 -8.66 8.89 38.18
C PRO A 194 -7.68 10.01 38.54
N GLU A 195 -7.42 10.21 39.83
CA GLU A 195 -6.46 11.21 40.33
C GLU A 195 -5.05 10.62 40.54
N SER A 196 -4.86 9.34 40.22
CA SER A 196 -3.61 8.64 40.46
C SER A 196 -2.60 8.91 39.35
N SER A 197 -1.35 9.06 39.75
CA SER A 197 -0.22 9.24 38.84
C SER A 197 0.91 8.33 39.27
N ILE A 198 1.12 7.24 38.54
CA ILE A 198 2.10 6.24 38.89
C ILE A 198 3.21 6.14 37.86
N SER A 199 4.42 5.83 38.31
CA SER A 199 5.59 5.74 37.43
C SER A 199 6.47 4.52 37.72
N ASN A 200 7.21 4.08 36.69
CA ASN A 200 8.20 3.00 36.76
C ASN A 200 7.59 1.73 37.35
N VAL A 201 6.48 1.26 36.77
CA VAL A 201 5.67 0.16 37.32
C VAL A 201 5.70 -1.05 36.40
N LYS A 202 5.70 -2.26 36.97
CA LYS A 202 5.39 -3.48 36.23
C LYS A 202 3.93 -3.85 36.44
N VAL A 203 3.18 -4.07 35.38
CA VAL A 203 1.76 -4.43 35.45
C VAL A 203 1.60 -5.92 35.22
N ALA A 204 0.89 -6.60 36.12
CA ALA A 204 0.56 -8.02 36.05
C ALA A 204 -0.94 -8.25 36.23
N GLY A 205 -1.48 -9.30 35.62
CA GLY A 205 -2.91 -9.62 35.68
C GLY A 205 -3.77 -8.55 35.00
N ASP A 206 -5.01 -8.42 35.45
CA ASP A 206 -5.99 -7.50 34.83
C ASP A 206 -6.03 -6.18 35.61
N THR A 207 -5.42 -5.14 35.05
CA THR A 207 -5.31 -3.82 35.67
C THR A 207 -6.17 -2.80 34.94
N SER A 208 -7.07 -2.14 35.68
CA SER A 208 -7.86 -1.01 35.20
C SER A 208 -7.20 0.30 35.59
N ASN A 209 -7.13 1.23 34.65
CA ASN A 209 -6.55 2.54 34.83
C ASN A 209 -7.54 3.64 34.44
N GLU A 210 -7.78 4.56 35.36
CA GLU A 210 -8.51 5.80 35.09
C GLU A 210 -7.58 7.03 35.19
N GLY A 211 -6.34 6.85 35.68
CA GLY A 211 -5.36 7.90 35.92
C GLY A 211 -4.22 7.91 34.90
N VAL A 212 -3.03 8.32 35.35
CA VAL A 212 -1.81 8.39 34.53
C VAL A 212 -0.82 7.31 34.96
N VAL A 213 -0.34 6.54 33.98
CA VAL A 213 0.73 5.55 34.16
C VAL A 213 1.91 5.94 33.29
N SER A 214 3.09 6.07 33.88
CA SER A 214 4.32 6.45 33.20
C SER A 214 5.38 5.37 33.29
N ASN A 215 6.14 5.17 32.22
CA ASN A 215 7.27 4.23 32.19
C ASN A 215 6.89 2.81 32.66
N ALA A 216 5.84 2.23 32.06
CA ALA A 216 5.31 0.94 32.48
C ALA A 216 5.89 -0.22 31.68
N THR A 217 6.06 -1.37 32.34
CA THR A 217 6.23 -2.66 31.69
C THR A 217 4.97 -3.50 31.90
N VAL A 218 4.16 -3.73 30.87
CA VAL A 218 3.03 -4.66 30.90
C VAL A 218 3.57 -6.06 30.66
N LEU A 219 3.43 -6.94 31.65
CA LEU A 219 3.99 -8.30 31.60
C LEU A 219 3.17 -9.22 30.70
N HIS A 220 3.74 -10.38 30.38
CA HIS A 220 3.04 -11.44 29.66
C HIS A 220 1.73 -11.83 30.37
N ASP A 221 0.70 -12.12 29.59
CA ASP A 221 -0.67 -12.43 30.03
C ASP A 221 -1.37 -11.32 30.84
N ALA A 222 -0.77 -10.13 30.97
CA ALA A 222 -1.38 -9.00 31.66
C ALA A 222 -2.21 -8.14 30.69
N THR A 223 -3.28 -7.55 31.22
CA THR A 223 -4.10 -6.57 30.51
C THR A 223 -4.03 -5.24 31.25
N LEU A 224 -3.73 -4.17 30.54
CA LEU A 224 -3.89 -2.80 31.02
C LEU A 224 -4.96 -2.09 30.22
N THR A 225 -6.05 -1.71 30.90
CA THR A 225 -7.21 -1.08 30.27
C THR A 225 -7.42 0.32 30.79
N GLY A 226 -7.62 1.29 29.89
CA GLY A 226 -8.08 2.63 30.26
C GLY A 226 -7.00 3.66 30.60
N GLY A 227 -7.44 4.91 30.72
CA GLY A 227 -6.66 6.03 31.23
C GLY A 227 -5.53 6.47 30.30
N LYS A 228 -4.53 7.14 30.87
CA LYS A 228 -3.41 7.72 30.11
C LYS A 228 -2.12 6.94 30.31
N LEU A 229 -1.43 6.65 29.21
CA LEU A 229 -0.07 6.12 29.21
C LEU A 229 0.93 7.18 28.74
N THR A 230 2.05 7.31 29.45
CA THR A 230 3.09 8.32 29.17
C THR A 230 4.50 7.71 29.28
N GLY A 231 5.52 8.45 28.83
CA GLY A 231 6.91 8.01 28.88
C GLY A 231 7.20 6.84 27.93
N TYR A 232 8.00 5.88 28.38
CA TYR A 232 8.41 4.71 27.59
C TYR A 232 7.72 3.45 28.09
N VAL A 233 6.90 2.81 27.25
CA VAL A 233 6.10 1.64 27.62
C VAL A 233 6.65 0.38 26.95
N GLU A 234 7.00 -0.61 27.75
CA GLU A 234 7.31 -1.96 27.28
C GLU A 234 6.06 -2.84 27.43
N ASN A 235 5.56 -3.40 26.34
CA ASN A 235 4.36 -4.22 26.35
C ASN A 235 4.67 -5.65 25.92
N GLN A 236 4.38 -6.60 26.80
CA GLN A 236 4.47 -8.05 26.57
C GLN A 236 3.11 -8.73 26.68
N GLY A 237 2.07 -7.97 27.02
CA GLY A 237 0.68 -8.41 27.18
C GLY A 237 -0.23 -7.59 26.27
N THR A 238 -1.37 -7.14 26.82
CA THR A 238 -2.38 -6.37 26.08
C THR A 238 -2.60 -4.99 26.70
N ILE A 239 -2.60 -3.96 25.87
CA ILE A 239 -2.99 -2.59 26.24
C ILE A 239 -4.21 -2.20 25.42
N THR A 240 -5.28 -1.72 26.05
CA THR A 240 -6.53 -1.36 25.35
C THR A 240 -7.28 -0.21 26.02
N ASP A 241 -8.11 0.50 25.26
CA ASP A 241 -8.92 1.63 25.68
C ASP A 241 -8.09 2.79 26.27
N VAL A 242 -6.89 3.02 25.74
CA VAL A 242 -5.90 3.96 26.29
C VAL A 242 -5.76 5.22 25.43
N GLU A 243 -5.58 6.36 26.10
CA GLU A 243 -4.98 7.56 25.49
C GLU A 243 -3.45 7.49 25.67
N PHE A 244 -2.70 7.35 24.58
CA PHE A 244 -1.24 7.32 24.62
C PHE A 244 -0.66 8.71 24.34
N VAL A 245 0.07 9.23 25.32
CA VAL A 245 0.74 10.55 25.27
C VAL A 245 2.25 10.39 25.49
N GLY A 246 2.75 9.15 25.45
CA GLY A 246 4.15 8.82 25.71
C GLY A 246 5.05 8.99 24.50
N ALA A 247 6.33 8.70 24.71
CA ALA A 247 7.34 8.70 23.66
C ALA A 247 7.20 7.45 22.78
N GLU A 248 7.32 6.26 23.39
CA GLU A 248 7.34 4.98 22.69
C GLU A 248 6.51 3.93 23.44
N LEU A 249 5.78 3.10 22.69
CA LEU A 249 5.18 1.87 23.16
C LEU A 249 5.69 0.72 22.30
N LYS A 250 6.35 -0.25 22.93
CA LYS A 250 7.05 -1.31 22.23
C LYS A 250 6.50 -2.71 22.57
N GLY A 251 6.14 -3.46 21.54
CA GLY A 251 5.76 -4.87 21.66
C GLY A 251 4.31 -5.12 22.04
N GLY A 252 3.96 -6.40 22.10
CA GLY A 252 2.70 -6.90 22.62
C GLY A 252 1.48 -6.51 21.78
N SER A 253 0.30 -6.74 22.34
CA SER A 253 -0.98 -6.48 21.69
C SER A 253 -1.54 -5.12 22.07
N VAL A 254 -2.08 -4.42 21.08
CA VAL A 254 -2.73 -3.11 21.23
C VAL A 254 -4.18 -3.24 20.76
N GLY A 255 -5.11 -2.95 21.67
CA GLY A 255 -6.54 -2.79 21.41
C GLY A 255 -6.88 -1.36 21.00
N ASP A 256 -8.06 -0.88 21.37
CA ASP A 256 -8.47 0.49 21.04
C ASP A 256 -7.50 1.51 21.66
N MET A 257 -7.01 2.44 20.84
CA MET A 257 -6.03 3.43 21.28
C MET A 257 -6.17 4.75 20.53
N ILE A 258 -6.02 5.85 21.25
CA ILE A 258 -5.87 7.18 20.65
C ILE A 258 -4.51 7.71 21.06
N VAL A 259 -3.68 8.07 20.08
CA VAL A 259 -2.40 8.73 20.34
C VAL A 259 -2.62 10.24 20.28
N THR A 260 -2.25 10.95 21.35
CA THR A 260 -2.37 12.42 21.44
C THR A 260 -1.02 13.11 21.65
N ALA A 261 0.06 12.34 21.58
CA ALA A 261 1.44 12.81 21.68
C ALA A 261 1.76 13.85 20.58
N GLN A 262 2.66 14.78 20.88
CA GLN A 262 3.08 15.88 19.99
C GLN A 262 4.59 15.79 19.74
N ASP A 263 5.09 16.57 18.78
CA ASP A 263 6.53 16.76 18.54
C ASP A 263 7.32 15.48 18.24
N GLY A 264 6.76 14.56 17.45
CA GLY A 264 7.43 13.31 17.04
C GLY A 264 7.43 12.22 18.11
N LEU A 265 6.56 12.33 19.11
CA LEU A 265 6.29 11.30 20.10
C LEU A 265 5.06 10.46 19.72
N GLY A 266 4.79 9.39 20.46
CA GLY A 266 3.64 8.53 20.22
C GLY A 266 3.92 7.37 19.27
N ILE A 267 5.16 6.86 19.28
CA ILE A 267 5.62 5.82 18.35
C ILE A 267 5.23 4.44 18.88
N LEU A 268 4.53 3.64 18.07
CA LEU A 268 4.23 2.24 18.33
C LEU A 268 5.23 1.37 17.56
N ILE A 269 5.97 0.52 18.29
CA ILE A 269 7.10 -0.24 17.74
C ILE A 269 6.87 -1.73 17.91
N ASN A 270 6.92 -2.49 16.82
CA ASN A 270 6.80 -3.96 16.82
C ASN A 270 5.53 -4.48 17.54
N VAL A 271 4.38 -3.88 17.26
CA VAL A 271 3.11 -4.19 17.94
C VAL A 271 2.17 -5.02 17.07
N THR A 272 1.29 -5.79 17.71
CA THR A 272 0.13 -6.40 17.05
C THR A 272 -1.12 -5.59 17.36
N ILE A 273 -1.77 -5.05 16.32
CA ILE A 273 -3.08 -4.40 16.45
C ILE A 273 -4.16 -5.49 16.44
N LEU A 274 -4.98 -5.54 17.48
CA LEU A 274 -5.98 -6.59 17.66
C LEU A 274 -7.16 -6.48 16.69
N VAL A 275 -7.82 -7.61 16.44
CA VAL A 275 -9.05 -7.66 15.65
C VAL A 275 -10.11 -6.73 16.23
N ASN A 276 -10.76 -5.94 15.38
CA ASN A 276 -11.73 -4.90 15.72
C ASN A 276 -11.19 -3.70 16.52
N ALA A 277 -9.89 -3.66 16.81
CA ALA A 277 -9.29 -2.50 17.45
C ALA A 277 -9.17 -1.34 16.46
N THR A 278 -9.33 -0.12 16.97
CA THR A 278 -9.04 1.11 16.23
C THR A 278 -7.92 1.86 16.92
N VAL A 279 -6.82 2.09 16.19
CA VAL A 279 -5.69 2.91 16.64
C VAL A 279 -5.63 4.18 15.80
N LYS A 280 -5.64 5.35 16.46
CA LYS A 280 -5.71 6.65 15.78
C LYS A 280 -4.49 7.51 16.04
N TYR A 281 -4.05 8.25 15.01
CA TYR A 281 -3.02 9.29 15.10
C TYR A 281 -1.63 8.80 15.55
N ALA A 282 -1.39 7.49 15.42
CA ALA A 282 -0.12 6.90 15.81
C ALA A 282 0.96 7.15 14.75
N THR A 283 2.21 7.22 15.21
CA THR A 283 3.36 6.92 14.36
C THR A 283 3.72 5.45 14.59
N VAL A 284 3.97 4.68 13.54
CA VAL A 284 4.32 3.26 13.65
C VAL A 284 5.71 2.97 13.05
N SER A 285 6.45 2.07 13.70
CA SER A 285 7.82 1.69 13.34
C SER A 285 8.08 0.20 13.56
N GLY A 286 9.01 -0.38 12.79
CA GLY A 286 9.31 -1.81 12.79
C GLY A 286 8.16 -2.68 12.27
N ASP A 287 8.04 -3.91 12.78
CA ASP A 287 7.10 -4.91 12.28
C ASP A 287 5.71 -4.74 12.92
N ILE A 288 4.73 -4.27 12.16
CA ILE A 288 3.36 -4.07 12.63
C ILE A 288 2.46 -5.16 12.05
N ASP A 289 1.98 -6.06 12.92
CA ASP A 289 0.94 -7.03 12.57
C ASP A 289 -0.42 -6.39 12.81
N ASN A 290 -1.04 -5.86 11.75
CA ASN A 290 -2.31 -5.16 11.84
C ASN A 290 -3.47 -6.10 11.55
N GLN A 291 -4.29 -6.38 12.56
CA GLN A 291 -5.54 -7.16 12.40
C GLN A 291 -6.78 -6.28 12.60
N GLY A 292 -6.59 -5.00 12.93
CA GLY A 292 -7.64 -4.02 13.19
C GLY A 292 -7.62 -2.89 12.17
N THR A 293 -7.87 -1.67 12.64
CA THR A 293 -7.90 -0.45 11.83
C THR A 293 -6.91 0.58 12.34
N LEU A 294 -6.01 1.02 11.47
CA LEU A 294 -5.16 2.20 11.67
C LEU A 294 -5.81 3.42 11.03
N VAL A 295 -5.99 4.50 11.78
CA VAL A 295 -6.64 5.73 11.31
C VAL A 295 -5.69 6.92 11.43
N ASP A 296 -5.53 7.68 10.35
CA ASP A 296 -4.72 8.90 10.33
C ASP A 296 -3.29 8.66 10.85
N VAL A 297 -2.58 7.69 10.24
CA VAL A 297 -1.31 7.14 10.75
C VAL A 297 -0.10 7.64 9.95
N THR A 298 1.04 7.75 10.63
CA THR A 298 2.36 7.91 9.98
C THR A 298 3.13 6.60 10.08
N VAL A 299 3.66 6.12 8.95
CA VAL A 299 4.43 4.87 8.85
C VAL A 299 5.89 5.24 8.58
N GLU A 300 6.77 4.97 9.54
CA GLU A 300 8.20 5.28 9.45
C GLU A 300 8.90 4.44 8.38
N ALA A 301 10.06 4.92 7.91
CA ALA A 301 10.81 4.28 6.83
C ALA A 301 11.27 2.85 7.14
N ASP A 302 11.45 2.51 8.42
CA ASP A 302 11.82 1.16 8.86
C ASP A 302 10.62 0.26 9.13
N ALA A 303 9.40 0.78 8.96
CA ALA A 303 8.18 0.07 9.29
C ALA A 303 7.69 -0.83 8.15
N THR A 304 7.15 -1.99 8.52
CA THR A 304 6.34 -2.83 7.64
C THR A 304 5.00 -3.08 8.33
N VAL A 305 3.93 -2.54 7.75
CA VAL A 305 2.56 -2.78 8.22
C VAL A 305 1.96 -3.90 7.37
N THR A 306 1.68 -5.03 8.02
CA THR A 306 1.09 -6.20 7.35
C THR A 306 -0.35 -6.39 7.80
N GLY A 307 -1.28 -6.49 6.85
CA GLY A 307 -2.66 -6.84 7.12
C GLY A 307 -3.58 -5.69 7.54
N GLY A 308 -4.83 -6.05 7.79
CA GLY A 308 -5.84 -5.19 8.41
C GLY A 308 -6.29 -4.03 7.52
N THR A 309 -6.86 -3.02 8.16
CA THR A 309 -7.40 -1.84 7.49
C THR A 309 -6.56 -0.61 7.78
N ALA A 310 -6.30 0.20 6.75
CA ALA A 310 -5.87 1.59 6.90
C ALA A 310 -6.99 2.55 6.48
N GLN A 311 -7.14 3.65 7.20
CA GLN A 311 -8.22 4.62 7.01
C GLN A 311 -7.73 6.07 7.18
N GLY A 312 -8.29 6.99 6.40
CA GLY A 312 -8.01 8.42 6.53
C GLY A 312 -6.70 8.81 5.85
N ALA A 313 -5.93 9.71 6.46
CA ALA A 313 -4.63 10.12 5.91
C ALA A 313 -3.52 9.16 6.35
N VAL A 314 -2.85 8.52 5.40
CA VAL A 314 -1.75 7.57 5.65
C VAL A 314 -0.47 8.15 5.04
N GLN A 315 0.39 8.70 5.90
CA GLN A 315 1.71 9.18 5.50
C GLN A 315 2.70 8.03 5.57
N ASN A 316 3.05 7.47 4.43
CA ASN A 316 3.84 6.24 4.36
C ASN A 316 5.26 6.52 3.89
N GLN A 317 6.24 6.19 4.71
CA GLN A 317 7.65 6.14 4.32
C GLN A 317 8.19 4.70 4.29
N GLY A 318 7.47 3.76 4.92
CA GLY A 318 7.81 2.36 5.00
C GLY A 318 7.06 1.52 3.96
N THR A 319 6.64 0.32 4.36
CA THR A 319 5.90 -0.62 3.50
C THR A 319 4.52 -0.94 4.05
N LEU A 320 3.50 -0.84 3.20
CA LEU A 320 2.18 -1.42 3.42
C LEU A 320 2.07 -2.74 2.65
N LYS A 321 1.68 -3.80 3.34
CA LYS A 321 1.62 -5.16 2.79
C LYS A 321 0.29 -5.83 3.16
N ASP A 322 -0.40 -6.42 2.19
CA ASP A 322 -1.67 -7.13 2.42
C ASP A 322 -2.75 -6.28 3.11
N VAL A 323 -2.86 -4.99 2.73
CA VAL A 323 -3.71 -4.00 3.41
C VAL A 323 -5.01 -3.73 2.65
N PHE A 324 -6.11 -3.64 3.40
CA PHE A 324 -7.36 -3.04 2.92
C PHE A 324 -7.38 -1.53 3.20
N LEU A 325 -7.64 -0.72 2.17
CA LEU A 325 -7.75 0.73 2.25
C LEU A 325 -9.23 1.11 2.31
N ALA A 326 -9.68 1.66 3.45
CA ALA A 326 -11.09 2.03 3.64
C ALA A 326 -11.55 3.18 2.72
N ALA A 327 -12.87 3.37 2.64
CA ALA A 327 -13.51 4.45 1.88
C ALA A 327 -12.80 5.82 2.05
N GLY A 328 -12.42 6.43 0.92
CA GLY A 328 -11.82 7.77 0.86
C GLY A 328 -10.40 7.88 1.45
N THR A 329 -9.74 6.77 1.79
CA THR A 329 -8.37 6.78 2.32
C THR A 329 -7.40 7.43 1.33
N GLN A 330 -6.44 8.19 1.86
CA GLN A 330 -5.39 8.86 1.11
C GLN A 330 -4.05 8.32 1.58
N VAL A 331 -3.37 7.54 0.72
CA VAL A 331 -2.03 7.03 0.98
C VAL A 331 -1.04 7.90 0.23
N GLU A 332 -0.06 8.46 0.93
CA GLU A 332 1.01 9.27 0.35
C GLU A 332 2.36 8.66 0.70
N GLY A 333 3.12 8.26 -0.32
CA GLY A 333 4.49 7.78 -0.15
C GLY A 333 4.70 6.28 0.06
N GLY A 334 5.99 5.93 0.17
CA GLY A 334 6.47 4.62 0.59
C GLY A 334 6.21 3.50 -0.42
N THR A 335 6.30 2.26 0.04
CA THR A 335 6.08 1.07 -0.79
C THR A 335 4.74 0.41 -0.45
N LEU A 336 4.03 -0.05 -1.47
CA LEU A 336 2.88 -0.94 -1.34
C LEU A 336 3.20 -2.28 -2.02
N SER A 337 2.84 -3.40 -1.39
CA SER A 337 3.22 -4.74 -1.84
C SER A 337 2.16 -5.81 -1.53
N ASP A 338 2.28 -6.95 -2.23
CA ASP A 338 1.35 -8.08 -2.16
C ASP A 338 -0.09 -7.66 -2.49
N LYS A 339 -1.10 -7.94 -1.67
CA LYS A 339 -2.48 -7.59 -2.01
C LYS A 339 -2.91 -6.25 -1.43
N ILE A 340 -3.28 -5.31 -2.29
CA ILE A 340 -3.81 -4.00 -1.89
C ILE A 340 -5.21 -3.85 -2.45
N THR A 341 -6.19 -3.66 -1.57
CA THR A 341 -7.61 -3.59 -1.96
C THR A 341 -8.25 -2.35 -1.35
N GLY A 342 -8.91 -1.54 -2.18
CA GLY A 342 -9.69 -0.39 -1.73
C GLY A 342 -11.16 -0.69 -1.55
N ASP A 343 -11.89 0.29 -1.01
CA ASP A 343 -13.34 0.30 -1.02
C ASP A 343 -13.88 0.57 -2.44
N ALA A 344 -14.76 -0.30 -2.94
CA ALA A 344 -15.25 -0.22 -4.31
C ALA A 344 -16.18 0.98 -4.58
N ASP A 345 -16.91 1.45 -3.56
CA ASP A 345 -17.89 2.53 -3.71
C ASP A 345 -17.24 3.92 -3.57
N ASP A 346 -16.21 4.03 -2.71
CA ASP A 346 -15.45 5.26 -2.47
C ASP A 346 -13.94 4.97 -2.50
N LYS A 347 -13.42 4.82 -3.72
CA LYS A 347 -12.07 4.36 -4.01
C LYS A 347 -11.00 5.22 -3.34
N PRO A 348 -10.10 4.64 -2.53
CA PRO A 348 -8.98 5.35 -1.95
C PRO A 348 -7.95 5.74 -3.01
N VAL A 349 -7.16 6.75 -2.69
CA VAL A 349 -6.14 7.33 -3.57
C VAL A 349 -4.77 6.96 -3.04
N ILE A 350 -3.89 6.52 -3.95
CA ILE A 350 -2.47 6.27 -3.69
C ILE A 350 -1.65 7.27 -4.50
N LYS A 351 -0.77 8.01 -3.82
CA LYS A 351 -0.01 9.11 -4.40
C LYS A 351 1.46 9.04 -3.97
N ASP A 352 2.37 9.49 -4.83
CA ASP A 352 3.81 9.64 -4.53
C ASP A 352 4.47 8.35 -3.99
N ALA A 353 3.93 7.18 -4.35
CA ALA A 353 4.30 5.88 -3.80
C ALA A 353 4.95 4.96 -4.85
N TYR A 354 5.54 3.85 -4.38
CA TYR A 354 6.04 2.79 -5.23
C TYR A 354 5.20 1.52 -5.05
N ILE A 355 4.64 1.00 -6.14
CA ILE A 355 3.91 -0.28 -6.16
C ILE A 355 4.88 -1.37 -6.58
N ALA A 356 5.15 -2.32 -5.67
CA ALA A 356 6.15 -3.37 -5.88
C ALA A 356 5.73 -4.41 -6.93
N GLU A 357 6.70 -5.13 -7.50
CA GLU A 357 6.46 -6.21 -8.45
C GLU A 357 5.58 -7.32 -7.85
N GLY A 358 4.64 -7.85 -8.65
CA GLY A 358 3.70 -8.89 -8.23
C GLY A 358 2.61 -8.41 -7.27
N THR A 359 2.48 -7.10 -7.04
CA THR A 359 1.38 -6.54 -6.25
C THR A 359 0.06 -6.69 -7.02
N GLU A 360 -0.98 -7.18 -6.33
CA GLU A 360 -2.34 -7.18 -6.85
C GLU A 360 -3.08 -5.92 -6.35
N LEU A 361 -3.52 -5.07 -7.28
CA LEU A 361 -4.28 -3.86 -6.98
C LEU A 361 -5.77 -4.07 -7.28
N PHE A 362 -6.65 -3.66 -6.36
CA PHE A 362 -8.11 -3.67 -6.56
C PHE A 362 -8.74 -2.40 -6.01
N ASP A 363 -9.70 -1.84 -6.73
CA ASP A 363 -10.54 -0.74 -6.25
C ASP A 363 -9.79 0.49 -5.72
N VAL A 364 -8.68 0.88 -6.34
CA VAL A 364 -7.89 2.06 -5.96
C VAL A 364 -7.76 3.06 -7.12
N ILE A 365 -7.49 4.32 -6.79
CA ILE A 365 -7.08 5.36 -7.75
C ILE A 365 -5.57 5.58 -7.59
N ILE A 366 -4.82 5.40 -8.67
CA ILE A 366 -3.40 5.70 -8.76
C ILE A 366 -3.23 7.14 -9.22
N ASP A 367 -2.64 7.96 -8.35
CA ASP A 367 -2.42 9.39 -8.51
C ASP A 367 -0.96 9.71 -8.89
N GLU A 368 -0.72 10.99 -9.21
CA GLU A 368 0.56 11.55 -9.62
C GLU A 368 1.71 11.16 -8.67
N GLY A 369 2.90 10.98 -9.25
CA GLY A 369 4.10 10.60 -8.52
C GLY A 369 4.16 9.12 -8.11
N THR A 370 3.10 8.35 -8.36
CA THR A 370 3.10 6.91 -8.09
C THR A 370 3.78 6.14 -9.24
N GLU A 371 4.74 5.30 -8.89
CA GLU A 371 5.46 4.43 -9.82
C GLU A 371 5.02 2.98 -9.64
N LEU A 372 4.65 2.31 -10.74
CA LEU A 372 4.31 0.89 -10.74
C LEU A 372 5.51 0.08 -11.28
N ALA A 373 5.92 -0.94 -10.54
CA ALA A 373 6.89 -1.92 -11.03
C ALA A 373 6.36 -2.68 -12.27
N ALA A 374 7.26 -3.37 -12.96
CA ALA A 374 6.85 -4.36 -13.95
C ALA A 374 6.01 -5.46 -13.28
N ASN A 375 5.08 -6.06 -14.02
CA ASN A 375 4.25 -7.18 -13.55
C ASN A 375 3.40 -6.85 -12.30
N VAL A 376 2.95 -5.60 -12.14
CA VAL A 376 1.87 -5.27 -11.20
C VAL A 376 0.56 -5.74 -11.81
N ASP A 377 -0.22 -6.50 -11.05
CA ASP A 377 -1.51 -7.02 -11.47
C ASP A 377 -2.60 -5.96 -11.22
N ILE A 378 -3.03 -5.31 -12.31
CA ILE A 378 -4.06 -4.29 -12.28
C ILE A 378 -5.43 -4.96 -12.32
N GLY A 379 -6.02 -5.18 -11.14
CA GLY A 379 -7.29 -5.85 -10.94
C GLY A 379 -8.52 -4.95 -11.15
N ASP A 380 -9.68 -5.50 -10.80
CA ASP A 380 -10.97 -4.84 -10.92
C ASP A 380 -11.01 -3.49 -10.16
N GLY A 381 -11.72 -2.52 -10.74
CA GLY A 381 -11.92 -1.22 -10.13
C GLY A 381 -10.70 -0.30 -10.10
N VAL A 382 -9.50 -0.75 -10.48
CA VAL A 382 -8.32 0.13 -10.50
C VAL A 382 -8.51 1.26 -11.52
N ARG A 383 -8.13 2.47 -11.13
CA ARG A 383 -8.25 3.68 -11.94
C ARG A 383 -6.98 4.51 -11.83
N PHE A 384 -6.77 5.39 -12.81
CA PHE A 384 -5.63 6.28 -12.90
C PHE A 384 -6.12 7.73 -13.01
N VAL A 385 -5.38 8.67 -12.44
CA VAL A 385 -5.70 10.09 -12.60
C VAL A 385 -5.39 10.60 -14.00
N SER A 386 -4.32 10.10 -14.62
CA SER A 386 -3.84 10.54 -15.93
C SER A 386 -3.20 9.40 -16.71
N GLU A 387 -2.86 9.66 -17.98
CA GLU A 387 -2.15 8.70 -18.83
C GLU A 387 -0.71 8.46 -18.37
N ASP A 388 -0.07 9.48 -17.79
CA ASP A 388 1.37 9.49 -17.48
C ASP A 388 1.74 8.49 -16.36
N VAL A 389 0.77 8.08 -15.56
CA VAL A 389 0.95 7.11 -14.47
C VAL A 389 0.70 5.66 -14.91
N ILE A 390 0.22 5.43 -16.13
CA ILE A 390 -0.05 4.07 -16.63
C ILE A 390 1.24 3.51 -17.25
N PRO A 391 1.76 2.36 -16.76
CA PRO A 391 2.95 1.77 -17.34
C PRO A 391 2.74 1.31 -18.79
N GLU A 392 3.77 1.49 -19.62
CA GLU A 392 3.76 0.94 -20.98
C GLU A 392 3.65 -0.59 -20.95
N GLY A 393 2.74 -1.14 -21.75
CA GLY A 393 2.49 -2.58 -21.78
C GLY A 393 1.63 -3.11 -20.64
N ALA A 394 1.14 -2.26 -19.74
CA ALA A 394 0.26 -2.69 -18.65
C ALA A 394 -1.02 -3.37 -19.18
N ASP A 395 -1.37 -4.54 -18.64
CA ASP A 395 -2.68 -5.16 -18.87
C ASP A 395 -3.72 -4.44 -18.01
N LEU A 396 -4.73 -3.89 -18.66
CA LEU A 396 -5.81 -3.10 -18.04
C LEU A 396 -7.15 -3.84 -18.14
N THR A 397 -7.14 -5.08 -18.64
CA THR A 397 -8.34 -5.85 -18.97
C THR A 397 -9.24 -6.01 -17.75
N ALA A 398 -8.68 -6.43 -16.62
CA ALA A 398 -9.47 -6.68 -15.42
C ALA A 398 -10.08 -5.39 -14.83
N ALA A 399 -9.39 -4.26 -14.92
CA ALA A 399 -9.85 -2.98 -14.39
C ALA A 399 -11.20 -2.51 -14.97
N LEU A 400 -11.49 -2.89 -16.22
CA LEU A 400 -12.70 -2.52 -16.96
C LEU A 400 -13.51 -3.72 -17.45
N SER A 401 -13.20 -4.94 -17.01
CA SER A 401 -13.98 -6.12 -17.40
C SER A 401 -15.34 -6.13 -16.70
N LYS A 402 -16.39 -6.49 -17.44
CA LYS A 402 -17.76 -6.48 -16.95
C LYS A 402 -18.56 -7.67 -17.47
N GLU A 403 -19.36 -8.26 -16.59
CA GLU A 403 -20.38 -9.24 -16.97
C GLU A 403 -21.61 -8.53 -17.56
N PHE A 404 -21.87 -8.75 -18.84
CA PHE A 404 -23.07 -8.23 -19.52
C PHE A 404 -24.26 -9.20 -19.42
N THR A 405 -23.98 -10.50 -19.36
CA THR A 405 -24.96 -11.58 -19.19
C THR A 405 -24.31 -12.78 -18.51
N GLU A 406 -25.08 -13.58 -17.77
CA GLU A 406 -24.60 -14.79 -17.08
C GLU A 406 -24.15 -15.90 -18.06
N THR A 407 -24.55 -15.82 -19.33
CA THR A 407 -24.30 -16.85 -20.35
C THR A 407 -23.08 -16.57 -21.23
N LEU A 408 -22.47 -15.40 -21.12
CA LEU A 408 -21.32 -15.00 -21.91
C LEU A 408 -20.13 -14.70 -21.01
N PRO A 409 -18.90 -14.90 -21.51
CA PRO A 409 -17.73 -14.40 -20.82
C PRO A 409 -17.79 -12.87 -20.63
N PRO A 410 -17.15 -12.33 -19.57
CA PRO A 410 -16.99 -10.90 -19.40
C PRO A 410 -16.32 -10.24 -20.61
N ALA A 411 -16.73 -9.00 -20.88
CA ALA A 411 -16.17 -8.15 -21.93
C ALA A 411 -15.70 -6.82 -21.33
N VAL A 412 -14.79 -6.13 -22.01
CA VAL A 412 -14.34 -4.79 -21.61
C VAL A 412 -15.52 -3.80 -21.70
N ASP A 413 -15.80 -3.05 -20.65
CA ASP A 413 -16.80 -1.97 -20.64
C ASP A 413 -16.25 -0.76 -21.41
N MET A 414 -16.78 -0.56 -22.62
CA MET A 414 -16.34 0.49 -23.53
C MET A 414 -16.96 1.85 -23.18
N GLY A 415 -17.93 1.88 -22.26
CA GLY A 415 -18.61 3.09 -21.78
C GLY A 415 -17.80 3.91 -20.77
N THR A 416 -16.60 3.46 -20.41
CA THR A 416 -15.67 4.14 -19.50
C THR A 416 -14.23 4.03 -20.00
N ASP A 417 -13.27 4.63 -19.28
CA ASP A 417 -11.81 4.47 -19.46
C ASP A 417 -11.20 4.30 -18.05
N VAL A 418 -9.99 3.76 -17.96
CA VAL A 418 -9.27 3.63 -16.69
C VAL A 418 -8.84 5.00 -16.14
N VAL A 419 -8.73 6.00 -17.00
CA VAL A 419 -8.38 7.38 -16.63
C VAL A 419 -9.61 8.16 -16.17
N THR A 420 -9.49 8.83 -15.02
CA THR A 420 -10.58 9.50 -14.30
C THR A 420 -10.71 11.00 -14.61
N ASP A 421 -9.89 11.52 -15.53
CA ASP A 421 -9.93 12.90 -15.96
C ASP A 421 -11.34 13.37 -16.32
N LYS A 422 -11.72 14.53 -15.76
CA LYS A 422 -13.07 15.06 -15.95
C LYS A 422 -13.31 15.42 -17.42
N GLY A 423 -14.22 14.69 -18.07
CA GLY A 423 -14.54 14.88 -19.48
C GLY A 423 -13.58 14.16 -20.43
N ALA A 424 -12.73 13.27 -19.91
CA ALA A 424 -12.03 12.31 -20.75
C ALA A 424 -13.05 11.47 -21.55
N PRO A 425 -12.79 11.23 -22.85
CA PRO A 425 -13.65 10.38 -23.64
C PRO A 425 -13.57 8.94 -23.13
N ASN A 426 -14.69 8.23 -23.15
CA ASN A 426 -14.68 6.79 -22.87
C ASN A 426 -14.00 5.99 -24.00
N LEU A 427 -13.71 4.71 -23.78
CA LEU A 427 -13.05 3.88 -24.78
C LEU A 427 -13.82 3.81 -26.11
N LEU A 428 -15.15 3.76 -26.10
CA LEU A 428 -15.95 3.71 -27.32
C LEU A 428 -15.82 4.99 -28.16
N GLU A 429 -15.86 6.16 -27.52
CA GLU A 429 -15.62 7.46 -28.16
C GLU A 429 -14.20 7.52 -28.75
N GLN A 430 -13.20 7.04 -28.01
CA GLN A 430 -11.82 6.99 -28.47
C GLN A 430 -11.63 6.06 -29.68
N VAL A 431 -12.26 4.88 -29.66
CA VAL A 431 -12.23 3.93 -30.78
C VAL A 431 -12.91 4.53 -32.01
N ASN A 432 -14.07 5.17 -31.85
CA ASN A 432 -14.77 5.83 -32.97
C ASN A 432 -14.00 7.03 -33.55
N ASP A 433 -13.02 7.56 -32.81
CA ASP A 433 -12.13 8.63 -33.27
C ASP A 433 -10.88 8.14 -34.01
N VAL A 434 -10.63 6.83 -34.11
CA VAL A 434 -9.48 6.30 -34.87
C VAL A 434 -9.61 6.64 -36.37
N PRO A 435 -8.49 6.91 -37.08
CA PRO A 435 -8.52 7.49 -38.43
C PRO A 435 -9.42 6.75 -39.41
N TYR A 436 -9.31 5.43 -39.50
CA TYR A 436 -10.04 4.63 -40.48
C TYR A 436 -11.56 4.67 -40.29
N LEU A 437 -12.04 4.63 -39.05
CA LEU A 437 -13.48 4.70 -38.75
C LEU A 437 -14.00 6.12 -38.98
N LYS A 438 -13.26 7.11 -38.47
CA LYS A 438 -13.62 8.53 -38.57
C LYS A 438 -13.67 9.04 -39.99
N GLU A 439 -12.70 8.67 -40.83
CA GLU A 439 -12.64 9.07 -42.25
C GLU A 439 -13.79 8.49 -43.08
N ASN A 440 -14.30 7.32 -42.69
CA ASN A 440 -15.42 6.65 -43.35
C ASN A 440 -16.79 6.95 -42.72
N ASP A 441 -16.86 7.81 -41.69
CA ASP A 441 -18.09 8.10 -40.93
C ASP A 441 -18.74 6.83 -40.34
N TRP A 442 -17.90 5.88 -39.92
CA TRP A 442 -18.33 4.64 -39.28
C TRP A 442 -18.30 4.81 -37.77
N GLN A 443 -19.32 4.26 -37.10
CA GLN A 443 -19.51 4.38 -35.66
C GLN A 443 -19.83 3.01 -35.09
N LEU A 444 -18.94 2.47 -34.28
CA LEU A 444 -19.21 1.31 -33.44
C LEU A 444 -20.10 1.70 -32.26
N THR A 445 -20.92 0.74 -31.86
CA THR A 445 -21.70 0.78 -30.63
C THR A 445 -21.42 -0.47 -29.80
N GLN A 446 -21.40 -0.35 -28.48
CA GLN A 446 -21.42 -1.52 -27.61
C GLN A 446 -22.86 -1.91 -27.28
N VAL A 447 -23.23 -3.18 -27.52
CA VAL A 447 -24.54 -3.75 -27.21
C VAL A 447 -24.67 -3.93 -25.69
N PRO A 448 -25.65 -3.28 -25.02
CA PRO A 448 -25.76 -3.31 -23.56
C PRO A 448 -26.07 -4.69 -22.96
N GLU A 449 -26.66 -5.60 -23.73
CA GLU A 449 -27.07 -6.93 -23.28
C GLU A 449 -25.97 -7.99 -23.43
N THR A 450 -25.06 -7.82 -24.40
CA THR A 450 -24.04 -8.84 -24.73
C THR A 450 -22.61 -8.32 -24.64
N GLY A 451 -22.40 -7.01 -24.59
CA GLY A 451 -21.07 -6.39 -24.57
C GLY A 451 -20.38 -6.33 -25.93
N GLU A 452 -21.01 -6.85 -26.98
CA GLU A 452 -20.49 -6.87 -28.35
C GLU A 452 -20.33 -5.45 -28.91
N LEU A 453 -19.21 -5.20 -29.58
CA LEU A 453 -19.02 -4.06 -30.46
C LEU A 453 -19.60 -4.36 -31.84
N LYS A 454 -20.59 -3.57 -32.26
CA LYS A 454 -21.33 -3.76 -33.52
C LYS A 454 -21.15 -2.57 -34.46
N LEU A 455 -21.02 -2.86 -35.76
CA LEU A 455 -20.97 -1.88 -36.84
C LEU A 455 -21.72 -2.41 -38.06
N THR A 456 -22.66 -1.65 -38.61
CA THR A 456 -23.33 -2.01 -39.87
C THR A 456 -22.91 -1.05 -40.98
N VAL A 457 -22.35 -1.59 -42.06
CA VAL A 457 -21.92 -0.84 -43.26
C VAL A 457 -22.62 -1.41 -44.48
N GLY A 458 -23.59 -0.66 -45.01
CA GLY A 458 -24.43 -1.13 -46.11
C GLY A 458 -25.18 -2.40 -45.72
N ASP A 459 -24.95 -3.50 -46.43
CA ASP A 459 -25.64 -4.77 -46.23
C ASP A 459 -24.90 -5.72 -45.27
N ILE A 460 -23.75 -5.31 -44.72
CA ILE A 460 -22.89 -6.13 -43.87
C ILE A 460 -22.95 -5.62 -42.43
N SER A 461 -23.20 -6.51 -41.48
CA SER A 461 -23.09 -6.23 -40.04
C SER A 461 -21.88 -6.95 -39.48
N TYR A 462 -21.01 -6.21 -38.78
CA TYR A 462 -19.80 -6.71 -38.14
C TYR A 462 -20.00 -6.73 -36.62
N ALA A 463 -19.52 -7.78 -35.96
CA ALA A 463 -19.57 -7.88 -34.50
C ALA A 463 -18.34 -8.57 -33.90
N VAL A 464 -17.79 -7.96 -32.85
CA VAL A 464 -16.72 -8.53 -32.03
C VAL A 464 -17.01 -8.35 -30.55
N ILE A 465 -16.54 -9.25 -29.69
CA ILE A 465 -16.55 -9.07 -28.23
C ILE A 465 -15.19 -8.53 -27.81
N PRO A 466 -15.09 -7.34 -27.19
CA PRO A 466 -13.83 -6.81 -26.69
C PRO A 466 -13.43 -7.57 -25.42
N VAL A 467 -12.32 -8.31 -25.47
CA VAL A 467 -11.92 -9.22 -24.38
C VAL A 467 -10.62 -8.86 -23.69
N ARG A 468 -9.82 -7.99 -24.31
CA ARG A 468 -8.54 -7.55 -23.77
C ARG A 468 -8.38 -6.05 -23.95
N LEU A 469 -7.75 -5.43 -22.96
CA LEU A 469 -7.37 -4.03 -22.97
C LEU A 469 -5.94 -3.91 -22.43
N GLN A 470 -5.03 -3.32 -23.21
CA GLN A 470 -3.65 -3.10 -22.81
C GLN A 470 -3.21 -1.66 -23.10
N GLN A 471 -2.27 -1.15 -22.31
CA GLN A 471 -1.53 0.05 -22.68
C GLN A 471 -0.45 -0.28 -23.73
N ALA A 472 -0.53 0.29 -24.92
CA ALA A 472 0.45 0.07 -25.98
C ALA A 472 1.80 0.71 -25.64
N LYS A 473 2.91 0.02 -25.98
CA LYS A 473 4.28 0.55 -25.85
C LYS A 473 4.59 1.61 -26.91
N GLU A 474 4.18 1.37 -28.15
CA GLU A 474 4.35 2.31 -29.27
C GLU A 474 2.98 2.54 -29.93
N PRO A 475 2.19 3.52 -29.45
CA PRO A 475 0.82 3.67 -29.89
C PRO A 475 0.73 4.18 -31.33
N HIS A 476 0.12 3.36 -32.18
CA HIS A 476 -0.27 3.74 -33.54
C HIS A 476 -1.77 3.64 -33.68
N ALA A 477 -2.45 4.79 -33.56
CA ALA A 477 -3.90 4.84 -33.59
C ALA A 477 -4.45 4.23 -34.89
N GLY A 478 -5.29 3.21 -34.78
CA GLY A 478 -5.73 2.43 -35.94
C GLY A 478 -6.64 1.26 -35.61
N LEU A 479 -7.07 0.62 -36.69
CA LEU A 479 -7.82 -0.65 -36.67
C LEU A 479 -6.94 -1.68 -37.37
N ILE A 480 -6.55 -2.71 -36.65
CA ILE A 480 -5.58 -3.72 -37.09
C ILE A 480 -6.30 -5.08 -37.12
N PRO A 481 -6.69 -5.59 -38.28
CA PRO A 481 -7.22 -6.94 -38.40
C PRO A 481 -6.10 -7.98 -38.29
N ASN A 482 -6.35 -9.06 -37.56
CA ASN A 482 -5.42 -10.16 -37.37
C ASN A 482 -5.80 -11.36 -38.24
N LEU A 483 -4.85 -12.26 -38.46
CA LEU A 483 -5.03 -13.45 -39.30
C LEU A 483 -6.14 -14.38 -38.76
N ASP A 484 -6.24 -14.49 -37.44
CA ASP A 484 -7.24 -15.32 -36.74
C ASP A 484 -8.65 -14.69 -36.76
N GLY A 485 -8.81 -13.49 -37.33
CA GLY A 485 -10.09 -12.78 -37.45
C GLY A 485 -10.41 -11.88 -36.25
N SER A 486 -9.57 -11.85 -35.23
CA SER A 486 -9.64 -10.81 -34.21
C SER A 486 -9.25 -9.44 -34.78
N ILE A 487 -9.62 -8.38 -34.07
CA ILE A 487 -9.28 -7.00 -34.44
C ILE A 487 -8.76 -6.28 -33.21
N ASN A 488 -7.63 -5.59 -33.37
CA ASN A 488 -7.14 -4.63 -32.40
C ASN A 488 -7.60 -3.21 -32.79
N PHE A 489 -8.20 -2.52 -31.83
CA PHE A 489 -8.48 -1.08 -31.90
C PHE A 489 -7.48 -0.36 -31.02
N VAL A 490 -6.53 0.33 -31.64
CA VAL A 490 -5.53 1.13 -30.93
C VAL A 490 -5.98 2.59 -30.94
N THR A 491 -6.22 3.18 -29.77
CA THR A 491 -6.66 4.58 -29.66
C THR A 491 -5.47 5.54 -29.75
N ALA A 492 -5.75 6.84 -29.93
CA ALA A 492 -4.71 7.88 -29.90
C ALA A 492 -4.00 8.00 -28.52
N LYS A 493 -4.64 7.52 -27.45
CA LYS A 493 -4.08 7.43 -26.10
C LYS A 493 -3.31 6.13 -25.87
N GLY A 494 -3.24 5.25 -26.86
CA GLY A 494 -2.54 3.98 -26.77
C GLY A 494 -3.30 2.87 -26.06
N ARG A 495 -4.63 2.98 -25.91
CA ARG A 495 -5.44 1.84 -25.49
C ARG A 495 -5.52 0.86 -26.64
N ASP A 496 -4.97 -0.33 -26.46
CA ASP A 496 -5.04 -1.43 -27.41
C ASP A 496 -6.14 -2.40 -26.95
N ILE A 497 -7.23 -2.45 -27.71
CA ILE A 497 -8.42 -3.23 -27.40
C ILE A 497 -8.54 -4.36 -28.40
N GLU A 498 -8.40 -5.61 -27.95
CA GLU A 498 -8.57 -6.79 -28.79
C GLU A 498 -10.02 -7.28 -28.71
N GLY A 499 -10.64 -7.41 -29.89
CA GLY A 499 -11.98 -7.97 -30.04
C GLY A 499 -11.97 -9.25 -30.87
N HIS A 500 -12.63 -10.29 -30.39
CA HIS A 500 -12.81 -11.55 -31.13
C HIS A 500 -14.18 -11.61 -31.83
N PRO A 501 -14.30 -12.29 -32.98
CA PRO A 501 -15.57 -12.46 -33.67
C PRO A 501 -16.70 -12.98 -32.78
N ALA A 502 -17.87 -12.36 -32.89
CA ALA A 502 -19.04 -12.68 -32.07
C ALA A 502 -20.12 -13.41 -32.86
N VAL A 503 -20.83 -14.34 -32.22
CA VAL A 503 -22.10 -14.87 -32.77
C VAL A 503 -23.17 -13.79 -32.62
N GLN A 504 -23.61 -13.21 -33.72
CA GLN A 504 -24.49 -12.04 -33.69
C GLN A 504 -25.92 -12.34 -33.21
N ASN A 505 -26.32 -13.61 -33.16
CA ASN A 505 -27.60 -14.03 -32.60
C ASN A 505 -27.50 -15.39 -31.90
N ILE A 506 -27.00 -15.35 -30.66
CA ILE A 506 -26.84 -16.53 -29.80
C ILE A 506 -28.16 -17.29 -29.60
N PRO A 507 -29.33 -16.64 -29.36
CA PRO A 507 -30.60 -17.35 -29.25
C PRO A 507 -30.98 -18.14 -30.51
N ALA A 508 -30.74 -17.59 -31.71
CA ALA A 508 -30.99 -18.29 -32.97
C ALA A 508 -30.05 -19.49 -33.14
N LEU A 509 -28.77 -19.33 -32.81
CA LEU A 509 -27.80 -20.43 -32.83
C LEU A 509 -28.21 -21.55 -31.87
N GLY A 510 -28.49 -21.23 -30.60
CA GLY A 510 -28.91 -22.21 -29.60
C GLY A 510 -30.17 -22.97 -30.03
N LYS A 511 -31.15 -22.28 -30.63
CA LYS A 511 -32.34 -22.94 -31.18
C LYS A 511 -32.00 -23.90 -32.32
N ALA A 512 -31.13 -23.48 -33.24
CA ALA A 512 -30.73 -24.32 -34.37
C ALA A 512 -29.94 -25.56 -33.92
N LEU A 513 -29.10 -25.44 -32.89
CA LEU A 513 -28.36 -26.57 -32.31
C LEU A 513 -29.29 -27.59 -31.65
N VAL A 514 -30.33 -27.14 -30.93
CA VAL A 514 -31.35 -28.03 -30.36
C VAL A 514 -32.08 -28.85 -31.43
N GLU A 515 -32.30 -28.28 -32.63
CA GLU A 515 -32.89 -29.01 -33.77
C GLU A 515 -31.96 -30.09 -34.34
N LEU A 516 -30.67 -30.05 -34.01
CA LEU A 516 -29.64 -31.03 -34.38
C LEU A 516 -29.34 -32.05 -33.26
N ASP A 517 -30.18 -32.14 -32.24
CA ASP A 517 -29.98 -32.96 -31.03
C ASP A 517 -28.65 -32.63 -30.29
N MET A 518 -28.23 -31.36 -30.35
CA MET A 518 -27.12 -30.82 -29.58
C MET A 518 -27.60 -29.98 -28.39
N ASP A 519 -26.84 -30.06 -27.30
CA ASP A 519 -26.98 -29.27 -26.08
C ASP A 519 -25.64 -28.62 -25.66
N GLU A 520 -25.64 -27.95 -24.51
CA GLU A 520 -24.45 -27.33 -23.91
C GLU A 520 -23.68 -26.35 -24.84
N LEU A 521 -24.39 -25.34 -25.38
CA LEU A 521 -23.74 -24.24 -26.08
C LEU A 521 -22.83 -23.45 -25.12
N VAL A 522 -21.53 -23.45 -25.40
CA VAL A 522 -20.51 -22.71 -24.65
C VAL A 522 -19.85 -21.71 -25.59
N LEU A 523 -19.79 -20.44 -25.16
CA LEU A 523 -19.00 -19.40 -25.82
C LEU A 523 -17.78 -19.09 -24.97
N GLN A 524 -16.60 -19.19 -25.58
CA GLN A 524 -15.32 -18.93 -24.93
C GLN A 524 -14.87 -17.48 -25.18
N LYS A 525 -13.99 -16.95 -24.31
CA LYS A 525 -13.46 -15.57 -24.46
C LYS A 525 -12.74 -15.36 -25.79
N ASN A 526 -12.02 -16.36 -26.26
CA ASN A 526 -11.32 -16.35 -27.56
C ASN A 526 -12.27 -16.35 -28.79
N GLY A 527 -13.60 -16.34 -28.59
CA GLY A 527 -14.60 -16.38 -29.66
C GLY A 527 -14.91 -17.78 -30.20
N VAL A 528 -14.29 -18.84 -29.64
CA VAL A 528 -14.64 -20.22 -29.96
C VAL A 528 -16.01 -20.55 -29.39
N VAL A 529 -16.82 -21.16 -30.23
CA VAL A 529 -18.15 -21.65 -29.90
C VAL A 529 -18.11 -23.17 -29.94
N SER A 530 -18.55 -23.80 -28.86
CA SER A 530 -18.70 -25.25 -28.81
C SER A 530 -20.08 -25.69 -28.41
N ALA A 531 -20.52 -26.84 -28.91
CA ALA A 531 -21.74 -27.51 -28.51
C ALA A 531 -21.52 -29.02 -28.48
N GLN A 532 -22.33 -29.75 -27.72
CA GLN A 532 -22.18 -31.19 -27.55
C GLN A 532 -23.38 -31.96 -28.12
N PHE A 533 -23.13 -33.12 -28.70
CA PHE A 533 -24.15 -34.11 -29.03
C PHE A 533 -24.48 -34.97 -27.81
N GLN A 534 -25.67 -35.57 -27.79
CA GLN A 534 -26.07 -36.53 -26.75
C GLN A 534 -25.15 -37.77 -26.62
N ASP A 535 -24.36 -38.10 -27.66
CA ASP A 535 -23.38 -39.20 -27.63
C ASP A 535 -22.01 -38.81 -27.02
N GLY A 536 -21.87 -37.55 -26.57
CA GLY A 536 -20.69 -37.02 -25.92
C GLY A 536 -19.69 -36.33 -26.85
N LYS A 537 -19.86 -36.42 -28.18
CA LYS A 537 -18.99 -35.72 -29.13
C LYS A 537 -19.28 -34.22 -29.10
N LYS A 538 -18.25 -33.41 -29.30
CA LYS A 538 -18.38 -31.96 -29.36
C LYS A 538 -18.17 -31.46 -30.78
N VAL A 539 -18.69 -30.27 -31.04
CA VAL A 539 -18.31 -29.45 -32.18
C VAL A 539 -17.62 -28.20 -31.68
N ALA A 540 -16.61 -27.73 -32.40
CA ALA A 540 -15.94 -26.45 -32.17
C ALA A 540 -15.91 -25.65 -33.47
N ALA A 541 -16.31 -24.39 -33.38
CA ALA A 541 -16.38 -23.47 -34.50
C ALA A 541 -16.04 -22.05 -34.05
N ARG A 542 -15.76 -21.16 -35.00
CA ARG A 542 -15.68 -19.71 -34.76
C ARG A 542 -16.59 -18.99 -35.73
N ALA A 543 -17.30 -17.98 -35.24
CA ALA A 543 -18.14 -17.16 -36.10
C ALA A 543 -17.29 -16.27 -37.00
N ASP A 544 -17.75 -16.03 -38.22
CA ASP A 544 -17.26 -14.93 -39.04
C ASP A 544 -17.61 -13.62 -38.35
N ILE A 545 -16.71 -12.64 -38.38
CA ILE A 545 -16.98 -11.30 -37.89
C ILE A 545 -18.17 -10.67 -38.61
N ALA A 546 -18.40 -11.03 -39.88
CA ALA A 546 -19.42 -10.45 -40.74
C ALA A 546 -20.70 -11.31 -40.85
N ALA A 547 -21.84 -10.63 -40.91
CA ALA A 547 -23.14 -11.18 -41.26
C ALA A 547 -23.76 -10.41 -42.43
N TYR A 548 -24.21 -11.13 -43.45
CA TYR A 548 -24.66 -10.61 -44.73
C TYR A 548 -26.19 -10.66 -44.84
N LEU A 549 -26.81 -9.65 -45.46
CA LEU A 549 -28.24 -9.70 -45.77
C LEU A 549 -28.58 -10.85 -46.71
N VAL A 550 -29.67 -11.55 -46.40
CA VAL A 550 -30.24 -12.59 -47.26
C VAL A 550 -31.70 -12.30 -47.57
N SER A 551 -32.24 -13.01 -48.55
CA SER A 551 -33.62 -12.83 -48.98
C SER A 551 -34.62 -13.25 -47.89
N ASP A 552 -35.77 -12.56 -47.82
CA ASP A 552 -36.83 -12.83 -46.84
C ASP A 552 -37.42 -14.25 -46.93
N ASP A 553 -37.22 -14.96 -48.05
CA ASP A 553 -37.65 -16.35 -48.24
C ASP A 553 -36.65 -17.40 -47.73
N GLU A 554 -35.43 -17.00 -47.36
CA GLU A 554 -34.44 -17.92 -46.78
C GLU A 554 -34.95 -18.49 -45.43
N PRO A 555 -34.88 -19.80 -45.22
CA PRO A 555 -35.29 -20.41 -43.95
C PRO A 555 -34.33 -20.02 -42.82
N LEU A 556 -34.85 -19.88 -41.60
CA LEU A 556 -34.03 -19.67 -40.40
C LEU A 556 -33.44 -21.00 -39.93
N GLY A 557 -32.22 -21.00 -39.42
CA GLY A 557 -31.54 -22.20 -38.90
C GLY A 557 -30.08 -22.30 -39.33
N LEU A 558 -29.49 -23.48 -39.13
CA LEU A 558 -28.13 -23.82 -39.57
C LEU A 558 -28.19 -24.60 -40.88
N PHE A 559 -27.36 -24.21 -41.86
CA PHE A 559 -27.31 -24.84 -43.17
C PHE A 559 -25.86 -25.05 -43.62
N PRO A 560 -25.54 -26.20 -44.23
CA PRO A 560 -24.23 -26.39 -44.87
C PRO A 560 -24.11 -25.51 -46.13
N THR A 561 -22.89 -25.06 -46.41
CA THR A 561 -22.53 -24.33 -47.64
C THR A 561 -21.98 -25.30 -48.69
N GLU A 562 -21.85 -24.84 -49.94
CA GLU A 562 -21.23 -25.64 -51.01
C GLU A 562 -19.74 -25.92 -50.73
N ASP A 563 -19.08 -25.03 -49.98
CA ASP A 563 -17.66 -25.09 -49.64
C ASP A 563 -17.38 -25.92 -48.36
N GLY A 564 -18.40 -26.53 -47.77
CA GLY A 564 -18.26 -27.42 -46.61
C GLY A 564 -18.33 -26.75 -45.24
N PHE A 565 -18.53 -25.44 -45.19
CA PHE A 565 -18.76 -24.68 -43.96
C PHE A 565 -20.24 -24.70 -43.55
N VAL A 566 -20.54 -24.15 -42.38
CA VAL A 566 -21.91 -23.96 -41.90
C VAL A 566 -22.24 -22.47 -41.86
N ARG A 567 -23.46 -22.11 -42.25
CA ARG A 567 -24.03 -20.76 -42.06
C ARG A 567 -25.24 -20.79 -41.14
N LEU A 568 -25.33 -19.79 -40.26
CA LEU A 568 -26.49 -19.50 -39.44
C LEU A 568 -27.34 -18.43 -40.13
N VAL A 569 -28.60 -18.72 -40.42
CA VAL A 569 -29.58 -17.74 -40.91
C VAL A 569 -30.51 -17.33 -39.77
N PHE A 570 -30.52 -16.03 -39.44
CA PHE A 570 -31.24 -15.45 -38.31
C PHE A 570 -31.92 -14.13 -38.69
N VAL A 571 -32.78 -13.62 -37.78
CA VAL A 571 -33.37 -12.28 -37.88
C VAL A 571 -32.62 -11.38 -36.90
N ASP A 572 -32.12 -10.24 -37.38
CA ASP A 572 -31.45 -9.24 -36.54
C ASP A 572 -32.44 -8.32 -35.81
N ASP A 573 -31.90 -7.38 -35.04
CA ASP A 573 -32.69 -6.43 -34.24
C ASP A 573 -33.48 -5.41 -35.08
N GLU A 574 -33.18 -5.31 -36.38
CA GLU A 574 -33.86 -4.45 -37.35
C GLU A 574 -34.90 -5.23 -38.19
N ASP A 575 -35.27 -6.45 -37.74
CA ASP A 575 -36.17 -7.38 -38.43
C ASP A 575 -35.65 -7.82 -39.83
N GLN A 576 -34.35 -7.72 -40.10
CA GLN A 576 -33.73 -8.16 -41.34
C GLN A 576 -33.20 -9.59 -41.22
N LYS A 577 -33.32 -10.38 -42.30
CA LYS A 577 -32.69 -11.71 -42.35
C LYS A 577 -31.23 -11.58 -42.74
N ARG A 578 -30.37 -12.22 -41.96
CA ARG A 578 -28.93 -12.30 -42.19
C ARG A 578 -28.43 -13.72 -42.16
N GLU A 579 -27.34 -13.97 -42.89
CA GLU A 579 -26.51 -15.15 -42.73
C GLU A 579 -25.16 -14.79 -42.10
N GLN A 580 -24.68 -15.61 -41.18
CA GLN A 580 -23.33 -15.53 -40.61
C GLN A 580 -22.66 -16.89 -40.77
N PHE A 581 -21.44 -16.92 -41.29
CA PHE A 581 -20.68 -18.16 -41.41
C PHE A 581 -20.10 -18.57 -40.05
N LEU A 582 -20.03 -19.88 -39.83
CA LEU A 582 -19.38 -20.50 -38.69
C LEU A 582 -18.32 -21.44 -39.26
N TYR A 583 -17.05 -21.11 -39.12
CA TYR A 583 -15.95 -21.92 -39.64
C TYR A 583 -15.53 -22.98 -38.62
N PRO A 584 -15.04 -24.16 -39.05
CA PRO A 584 -14.44 -25.08 -38.10
C PRO A 584 -13.22 -24.40 -37.49
N PHE A 585 -12.92 -24.68 -36.23
CA PHE A 585 -11.83 -23.99 -35.54
C PHE A 585 -11.20 -24.88 -34.48
N CYS A 586 -9.94 -24.57 -34.13
CA CYS A 586 -9.27 -25.23 -33.02
C CYS A 586 -10.08 -25.04 -31.74
N ALA A 587 -10.40 -26.13 -31.05
CA ALA A 587 -11.18 -26.08 -29.82
C ALA A 587 -10.47 -25.35 -28.65
N TYR A 588 -9.13 -25.37 -28.68
CA TYR A 588 -8.22 -24.82 -27.66
C TYR A 588 -7.05 -24.08 -28.33
N PRO A 589 -7.29 -22.90 -28.94
CA PRO A 589 -6.27 -22.18 -29.67
C PRO A 589 -5.07 -21.77 -28.79
N GLU A 590 -5.28 -21.53 -27.49
CA GLU A 590 -4.21 -21.20 -26.53
C GLU A 590 -3.17 -22.33 -26.43
N ALA A 591 -3.62 -23.59 -26.47
CA ALA A 591 -2.73 -24.74 -26.42
C ALA A 591 -1.81 -24.82 -27.65
N LEU A 592 -2.24 -24.28 -28.80
CA LEU A 592 -1.40 -24.17 -29.99
C LEU A 592 -0.29 -23.13 -29.77
N TYR A 593 -0.63 -21.96 -29.20
CA TYR A 593 0.34 -20.89 -28.94
C TYR A 593 1.35 -21.28 -27.84
N ASP A 594 0.89 -21.89 -26.75
CA ASP A 594 1.76 -22.36 -25.66
C ASP A 594 2.76 -23.42 -26.11
N SER A 595 2.39 -24.23 -27.11
CA SER A 595 3.30 -25.24 -27.69
C SER A 595 4.50 -24.59 -28.39
N GLN A 596 4.34 -23.40 -28.98
CA GLN A 596 5.43 -22.64 -29.58
C GLN A 596 6.32 -21.97 -28.52
N ALA A 597 5.72 -21.40 -27.48
CA ALA A 597 6.44 -20.66 -26.45
C ALA A 597 7.40 -21.53 -25.62
N ASN A 598 7.14 -22.83 -25.55
CA ASN A 598 7.95 -23.80 -24.81
C ASN A 598 9.10 -24.43 -25.63
N LEU A 599 9.38 -23.93 -26.84
CA LEU A 599 10.52 -24.37 -27.64
C LEU A 599 11.84 -23.82 -27.04
N PRO A 600 12.89 -24.65 -26.85
CA PRO A 600 14.17 -24.17 -26.34
C PRO A 600 14.78 -23.15 -27.33
N GLU A 601 15.26 -22.00 -26.79
CA GLU A 601 15.78 -20.83 -27.53
C GLU A 601 16.94 -21.11 -28.52
N ASN A 602 17.43 -22.35 -28.61
CA ASN A 602 18.61 -22.72 -29.39
C ASN A 602 18.32 -23.69 -30.56
N SER A 603 17.08 -23.73 -31.07
CA SER A 603 16.69 -24.62 -32.18
C SER A 603 16.63 -23.95 -33.56
N THR A 604 17.03 -22.68 -33.68
CA THR A 604 16.93 -21.89 -34.93
C THR A 604 18.22 -21.80 -35.77
N GLU A 605 19.26 -22.58 -35.50
CA GLU A 605 20.39 -22.68 -36.44
C GLU A 605 20.17 -23.83 -37.45
N LEU A 606 19.41 -23.55 -38.49
CA LEU A 606 19.53 -24.26 -39.77
C LEU A 606 20.93 -23.95 -40.33
N GLU A 607 21.90 -24.82 -40.07
CA GLU A 607 23.21 -24.76 -40.71
C GLU A 607 23.05 -24.75 -42.23
N THR A 608 23.38 -23.62 -42.85
CA THR A 608 23.51 -23.53 -44.30
C THR A 608 24.63 -24.44 -44.75
N ASN A 609 24.27 -25.50 -45.48
CA ASN A 609 25.20 -26.41 -46.16
C ASN A 609 26.33 -25.66 -46.90
N GLU A 610 27.55 -25.72 -46.38
CA GLU A 610 28.75 -25.55 -47.20
C GLU A 610 29.11 -26.90 -47.87
N GLU A 611 29.41 -26.85 -49.17
CA GLU A 611 29.83 -27.99 -49.99
C GLU A 611 31.14 -28.65 -49.47
N PRO A 612 31.38 -29.94 -49.77
CA PRO A 612 32.39 -30.74 -49.11
C PRO A 612 33.76 -30.66 -49.78
N ASP A 613 34.81 -30.46 -48.99
CA ASP A 613 36.19 -30.68 -49.43
C ASP A 613 36.84 -31.87 -48.69
N ASN A 614 36.90 -32.99 -49.41
CA ASN A 614 37.89 -34.08 -49.41
C ASN A 614 38.62 -34.50 -48.10
N GLU A 615 38.30 -35.73 -47.69
CA GLU A 615 39.13 -36.69 -46.92
C GLU A 615 40.45 -37.11 -47.66
N PRO A 616 41.37 -37.95 -47.07
CA PRO A 616 41.44 -38.53 -45.71
C PRO A 616 42.87 -38.52 -45.08
N ASP A 617 43.02 -38.98 -43.82
CA ASP A 617 43.89 -40.12 -43.41
C ASP A 617 44.20 -40.09 -41.89
N GLY A 618 44.00 -41.24 -41.21
CA GLY A 618 44.84 -41.60 -40.06
C GLY A 618 44.16 -42.04 -38.76
N ALA A 619 43.97 -43.36 -38.64
CA ALA A 619 44.14 -44.20 -37.44
C ALA A 619 42.97 -44.43 -36.44
N GLU A 620 42.45 -45.66 -36.50
CA GLU A 620 41.83 -46.46 -35.43
C GLU A 620 42.85 -46.90 -34.33
N PRO A 621 42.46 -47.58 -33.22
CA PRO A 621 41.12 -47.86 -32.66
C PRO A 621 41.02 -47.71 -31.12
N ALA A 622 39.80 -47.76 -30.54
CA ALA A 622 39.52 -48.64 -29.39
C ALA A 622 38.06 -48.54 -28.88
N ASN A 623 37.45 -49.73 -28.80
CA ASN A 623 36.37 -50.16 -27.90
C ASN A 623 34.93 -49.64 -28.16
N GLU A 624 34.15 -50.53 -28.78
CA GLU A 624 32.74 -50.73 -28.46
C GLU A 624 32.57 -51.00 -26.95
N PRO A 625 31.42 -50.59 -26.40
CA PRO A 625 30.45 -51.62 -26.07
C PRO A 625 29.13 -51.40 -26.83
N GLU A 626 28.56 -52.53 -27.22
CA GLU A 626 27.18 -52.68 -27.68
C GLU A 626 26.20 -51.92 -26.77
N LEU A 627 25.39 -51.05 -27.37
CA LEU A 627 24.04 -50.75 -26.91
C LEU A 627 23.08 -51.33 -27.94
N THR A 628 22.75 -52.60 -27.75
CA THR A 628 21.44 -53.11 -28.15
C THR A 628 20.40 -52.36 -27.33
N ASN A 629 19.58 -51.53 -27.98
CA ASN A 629 18.19 -51.32 -27.62
C ASN A 629 17.48 -50.73 -28.84
N GLU A 630 16.40 -51.39 -29.22
CA GLU A 630 15.40 -50.94 -30.18
C GLU A 630 14.92 -49.52 -29.80
N PRO A 631 14.58 -48.63 -30.75
CA PRO A 631 13.82 -47.44 -30.41
C PRO A 631 12.38 -47.89 -30.19
N ASP A 632 12.05 -48.22 -28.95
CA ASP A 632 10.67 -48.23 -28.46
C ASP A 632 10.50 -46.93 -27.67
N GLY A 633 9.72 -46.02 -28.24
CA GLY A 633 9.55 -44.64 -27.75
C GLY A 633 9.54 -43.68 -28.93
N ALA A 634 8.34 -43.27 -29.34
CA ALA A 634 8.13 -42.21 -30.32
C ALA A 634 8.94 -40.96 -29.87
N GLU A 635 9.93 -40.57 -30.66
CA GLU A 635 10.48 -39.22 -30.57
C GLU A 635 9.35 -38.26 -30.95
N LEU A 636 9.01 -37.38 -30.01
CA LEU A 636 7.95 -36.40 -30.14
C LEU A 636 8.30 -35.43 -31.27
N ALA A 637 7.41 -35.33 -32.24
CA ALA A 637 7.58 -34.47 -33.38
C ALA A 637 7.40 -33.00 -32.94
N LEU A 638 8.48 -32.21 -32.92
CA LEU A 638 8.46 -30.80 -32.52
C LEU A 638 7.74 -29.95 -33.58
N VAL A 639 6.75 -29.16 -33.15
CA VAL A 639 5.96 -28.26 -34.02
C VAL A 639 6.59 -26.86 -34.04
N TYR A 640 6.87 -26.31 -35.22
CA TYR A 640 7.40 -24.95 -35.45
C TYR A 640 6.44 -24.13 -36.34
N GLU A 641 6.50 -22.79 -36.30
CA GLU A 641 5.79 -21.88 -37.23
C GLU A 641 4.28 -22.18 -37.40
N LEU A 642 3.56 -22.16 -36.28
CA LEU A 642 2.10 -22.35 -36.25
C LEU A 642 1.34 -21.01 -36.41
N GLU A 643 0.57 -20.89 -37.49
CA GLU A 643 -0.30 -19.74 -37.78
C GLU A 643 -1.74 -20.22 -37.98
N LEU A 644 -2.67 -19.75 -37.15
CA LEU A 644 -4.10 -20.10 -37.23
C LEU A 644 -4.88 -18.93 -37.84
N ALA A 645 -5.56 -19.18 -38.95
CA ALA A 645 -6.43 -18.23 -39.62
C ALA A 645 -7.89 -18.34 -39.15
N TYR A 646 -8.67 -17.28 -39.37
CA TYR A 646 -10.05 -17.13 -38.90
C TYR A 646 -11.01 -18.25 -39.33
N ASP A 647 -10.71 -18.92 -40.44
CA ASP A 647 -11.51 -19.99 -41.02
C ASP A 647 -11.09 -21.40 -40.56
N GLY A 648 -10.20 -21.47 -39.56
CA GLY A 648 -9.64 -22.71 -39.05
C GLY A 648 -8.51 -23.28 -39.88
N THR A 649 -8.05 -22.58 -40.91
CA THR A 649 -6.83 -22.94 -41.62
C THR A 649 -5.64 -22.77 -40.70
N VAL A 650 -4.79 -23.79 -40.62
CA VAL A 650 -3.57 -23.78 -39.81
C VAL A 650 -2.38 -24.15 -40.68
N ALA A 651 -1.37 -23.27 -40.68
CA ALA A 651 -0.03 -23.59 -41.15
C ALA A 651 0.79 -24.04 -39.95
N PHE A 652 1.60 -25.10 -40.10
CA PHE A 652 2.46 -25.62 -39.03
C PHE A 652 3.59 -26.47 -39.62
N THR A 653 4.69 -26.61 -38.90
CA THR A 653 5.87 -27.36 -39.35
C THR A 653 6.15 -28.50 -38.39
N ILE A 654 6.30 -29.73 -38.87
CA ILE A 654 6.64 -30.90 -38.04
C ILE A 654 7.90 -31.55 -38.62
N GLU A 655 8.92 -31.75 -37.79
CA GLU A 655 10.20 -32.36 -38.20
C GLU A 655 10.87 -31.67 -39.42
N GLY A 656 10.62 -30.35 -39.59
CA GLY A 656 11.15 -29.55 -40.70
C GLY A 656 10.32 -29.59 -41.99
N GLU A 657 9.22 -30.33 -42.01
CA GLU A 657 8.26 -30.33 -43.12
C GLU A 657 7.10 -29.38 -42.82
N HIS A 658 6.75 -28.53 -43.79
CA HIS A 658 5.68 -27.54 -43.66
C HIS A 658 4.35 -28.12 -44.13
N TYR A 659 3.32 -27.94 -43.32
CA TYR A 659 1.97 -28.41 -43.55
C TYR A 659 0.98 -27.24 -43.54
N LEU A 660 -0.04 -27.37 -44.38
CA LEU A 660 -1.20 -26.47 -44.42
C LEU A 660 -2.46 -27.34 -44.36
N GLY A 661 -3.31 -27.08 -43.37
CA GLY A 661 -4.53 -27.84 -43.19
C GLY A 661 -5.69 -27.01 -42.65
N VAL A 662 -6.86 -27.61 -42.53
CA VAL A 662 -8.04 -27.01 -41.90
C VAL A 662 -8.52 -27.93 -40.78
N PHE A 663 -8.84 -27.36 -39.63
CA PHE A 663 -9.48 -28.10 -38.55
C PHE A 663 -10.85 -28.65 -38.98
N ASP A 664 -11.24 -29.81 -38.47
CA ASP A 664 -12.59 -30.34 -38.54
C ASP A 664 -13.47 -29.70 -37.44
N TYR A 665 -14.79 -29.63 -37.64
CA TYR A 665 -15.71 -29.21 -36.60
C TYR A 665 -15.72 -30.18 -35.41
N MET A 666 -15.52 -31.48 -35.66
CA MET A 666 -15.70 -32.52 -34.66
C MET A 666 -14.54 -32.61 -33.68
N VAL A 667 -14.87 -32.52 -32.39
CA VAL A 667 -13.96 -32.78 -31.26
C VAL A 667 -14.38 -34.09 -30.61
N TYR A 668 -13.45 -35.04 -30.60
CA TYR A 668 -13.63 -36.39 -30.10
C TYR A 668 -13.23 -36.47 -28.62
N PRO A 669 -14.06 -37.08 -27.75
CA PRO A 669 -13.73 -37.24 -26.34
C PRO A 669 -12.55 -38.20 -26.14
N SER A 670 -11.88 -38.09 -24.99
CA SER A 670 -10.81 -39.02 -24.60
C SER A 670 -11.32 -40.47 -24.58
N GLU A 671 -10.59 -41.39 -25.22
CA GLU A 671 -11.03 -42.79 -25.34
C GLU A 671 -10.81 -43.62 -24.05
N ASN A 672 -10.05 -43.15 -23.04
CA ASN A 672 -9.63 -44.03 -21.90
C ASN A 672 -9.44 -43.39 -20.50
N ASP A 673 -9.88 -42.15 -20.20
CA ASP A 673 -9.52 -41.43 -18.95
C ASP A 673 -7.98 -41.29 -18.72
N GLU A 674 -7.15 -41.64 -19.71
CA GLU A 674 -5.71 -41.42 -19.68
C GLU A 674 -5.45 -39.96 -20.11
N GLN A 675 -5.22 -39.10 -19.11
CA GLN A 675 -4.56 -37.82 -19.38
C GLN A 675 -3.13 -38.11 -19.86
N PRO A 676 -2.68 -37.51 -20.97
CA PRO A 676 -1.29 -37.68 -21.41
C PRO A 676 -0.34 -37.29 -20.27
N GLU A 677 0.67 -38.14 -20.00
CA GLU A 677 1.61 -37.96 -18.87
C GLU A 677 2.40 -36.64 -18.95
N ASN A 678 2.43 -36.01 -20.12
CA ASN A 678 2.96 -34.67 -20.36
C ASN A 678 1.85 -33.79 -20.94
N ALA A 679 1.63 -32.62 -20.37
CA ALA A 679 0.58 -31.65 -20.74
C ALA A 679 0.81 -30.97 -22.11
N GLN A 680 1.46 -31.64 -23.07
CA GLN A 680 1.80 -31.10 -24.39
C GLN A 680 0.79 -31.55 -25.45
N LEU A 681 0.49 -30.62 -26.34
CA LEU A 681 -0.27 -30.82 -27.57
C LEU A 681 0.47 -31.81 -28.49
N ASP A 682 -0.23 -32.82 -29.02
CA ASP A 682 0.36 -33.86 -29.88
C ASP A 682 -0.29 -33.91 -31.26
N PHE A 683 0.52 -34.05 -32.32
CA PHE A 683 0.09 -34.15 -33.72
C PHE A 683 0.45 -35.54 -34.27
N THR A 684 -0.53 -36.44 -34.32
CA THR A 684 -0.35 -37.78 -34.88
C THR A 684 -0.74 -37.81 -36.37
N PRO A 685 0.16 -38.19 -37.30
CA PRO A 685 -0.15 -38.20 -38.74
C PRO A 685 -1.18 -39.26 -39.12
N ILE A 686 -2.10 -38.89 -40.01
CA ILE A 686 -3.09 -39.76 -40.63
C ILE A 686 -2.59 -40.16 -42.01
N MET A 687 -2.37 -41.46 -42.22
CA MET A 687 -1.80 -42.01 -43.45
C MET A 687 -2.87 -42.62 -44.36
N GLU A 688 -2.96 -42.16 -45.61
CA GLU A 688 -3.73 -42.83 -46.67
C GLU A 688 -2.83 -43.11 -47.87
N GLU A 689 -2.88 -44.35 -48.38
CA GLU A 689 -2.07 -44.82 -49.52
C GLU A 689 -0.54 -44.55 -49.42
N GLY A 690 -0.03 -44.27 -48.21
CA GLY A 690 1.38 -43.97 -47.95
C GLY A 690 1.71 -42.49 -47.91
N GLU A 691 0.73 -41.60 -48.06
CA GLU A 691 0.86 -40.15 -47.93
C GLU A 691 0.16 -39.67 -46.65
N ILE A 692 0.68 -38.59 -46.05
CA ILE A 692 0.02 -37.92 -44.94
C ILE A 692 -1.13 -37.12 -45.52
N VAL A 693 -2.35 -37.37 -45.07
CA VAL A 693 -3.56 -36.66 -45.51
C VAL A 693 -4.14 -35.74 -44.44
N GLY A 694 -3.65 -35.84 -43.21
CA GLY A 694 -4.12 -35.07 -42.07
C GLY A 694 -3.35 -35.41 -40.80
N PHE A 695 -3.73 -34.77 -39.70
CA PHE A 695 -3.19 -35.01 -38.37
C PHE A 695 -4.32 -35.07 -37.34
N THR A 696 -4.23 -36.03 -36.42
CA THR A 696 -5.01 -36.00 -35.18
C THR A 696 -4.27 -35.14 -34.17
N VAL A 697 -4.89 -34.04 -33.76
CA VAL A 697 -4.42 -33.12 -32.73
C VAL A 697 -5.02 -33.55 -31.40
N THR A 698 -4.19 -33.98 -30.45
CA THR A 698 -4.63 -34.38 -29.10
C THR A 698 -4.28 -33.29 -28.09
N TYR A 699 -5.28 -32.79 -27.38
CA TYR A 699 -5.13 -31.75 -26.38
C TYR A 699 -4.75 -32.33 -25.01
N SER A 700 -4.28 -31.46 -24.11
CA SER A 700 -3.97 -31.84 -22.71
C SER A 700 -5.19 -32.35 -21.93
N THR A 701 -6.39 -32.03 -22.38
CA THR A 701 -7.66 -32.58 -21.86
C THR A 701 -7.87 -34.06 -22.22
N GLY A 702 -7.09 -34.59 -23.16
CA GLY A 702 -7.28 -35.90 -23.78
C GLY A 702 -8.31 -35.90 -24.91
N GLU A 703 -8.99 -34.79 -25.17
CA GLU A 703 -9.82 -34.63 -26.35
C GLU A 703 -8.96 -34.51 -27.62
N SER A 704 -9.53 -34.84 -28.77
CA SER A 704 -8.81 -34.74 -30.05
C SER A 704 -9.64 -34.13 -31.16
N GLN A 705 -8.97 -33.45 -32.11
CA GLN A 705 -9.57 -32.87 -33.30
C GLN A 705 -8.70 -33.23 -34.51
N ILE A 706 -9.29 -33.28 -35.71
CA ILE A 706 -8.54 -33.60 -36.93
C ILE A 706 -8.21 -32.31 -37.68
N VAL A 707 -6.98 -32.21 -38.18
CA VAL A 707 -6.58 -31.23 -39.20
C VAL A 707 -6.44 -31.97 -40.52
N TRP A 708 -7.22 -31.61 -41.52
CA TRP A 708 -7.14 -32.17 -42.87
C TRP A 708 -6.23 -31.31 -43.74
N LEU A 709 -5.25 -31.93 -44.41
CA LEU A 709 -4.31 -31.18 -45.25
C LEU A 709 -4.99 -30.66 -46.52
N ILE A 710 -4.68 -29.42 -46.88
CA ILE A 710 -5.10 -28.81 -48.14
C ILE A 710 -4.05 -29.18 -49.19
N GLY A 711 -4.49 -29.92 -50.22
CA GLY A 711 -3.62 -30.42 -51.30
C GLY A 711 -3.20 -29.39 -52.34
#